data_AF-A0A0E3SNC8-F1
#
_entry.id   AF-A0A0E3SNC8-F1
#
_cell.length_a   1.000
_cell.length_b   1.000
_cell.length_c   1.000
_cell.angle_alpha   90.00
_cell.angle_beta   90.00
_cell.angle_gamma   90.00
#
_symmetry.space_group_name_H-M   'P 1'
#
loop_
_entity.id
_entity.type
_entity.pdbx_description
1 polymer ?
#
loop_
_entity_poly.entity_id
_entity_poly.type
_entity_poly.pdbx_seq_one_letter_code
_entity_poly.pdbx_strand_id
1 'polypeptide(L)'
;MSESVNKGNSNVNLETYLKNIILENRDEVCNYVELSAREILPITRRLFEERVSLAYDFKISQIVEKERHLIIYGEASSGKTSTLKWLRTVYAREYILKREEFVPIYIELGSYVKGSFYNYLKAQVTKKGISETDFKKLIEGKALLLLDGFDLLTPSEKFSPFDEISDFISEYETCRYVIASRPEPSDSLKSTFALSELEKLTDEKVRLFIERNVPNKRQVKLLKTIILEETQSKPILKNPLLLCLWIKLSTAHMGRRGKQEDIQHFTSCDSIPSSRAEIYQAFVSELFKDYRKREEYFRSQNQLPPKMCFERTDSETITYERTDSHKQGIERTGSQELSKEKTNSQELITEVIDSQDLSTERKDAQELIRERINSQEASKGRTDPQELNTETVEIEDFLMSLAFKLQCRNKISCKYSCALEVAEAYIESRRPGRTIEYSRSDRVRAKKLLQDCLRLGLLIRTRSEVKFGIDRAFQEYFAALKLKTYFESGMDTSKAFINPRWENVIMLTSDLLESGEELVNSIVSSGNLYLASKCALRASPETKGKLCTLLARKLDSKYTVEKVRAIQSLGRLGACGIKANIGALKDKDIRVKRETTKVLGETRSEMALVPLGAAIGDEDYSVRIEAVKSLGLIGSERAIELLRDTFKDKNRAVRLEAADALMQIGSEKALEVLISALGANDDFVRIGAVGALGRTNSRQVAEALIKAFQEEDKLVRLGAAEALGRMRSEKAVEPFVDALEDKDEFVRWIATKALGEIKSDKTSGTFIDMLGDKSRFVRREAAKGLGVVGSEKTLDPLVSALSDEDEFVRKTAVESLGEIKSEKTAKTLINKLHDDSHLVRLEAAKALGMIKVRKAIAPLLFALGDENRFVRKEAANALGQLESEKVLEPLIRIFKSEDPLTRQGAVRALGQINLDGVPDCISDRIFDFTDNALKDKDKFVRKETAKALQSLSESRRERAFESLISALDHEDDEVRRLAAESLGLFDCEKAIPPLISALKSRDATVRRFAANALGRIRSKEALQPLIDILVFDNSGFVREEAAKALGKIKSRRAIEPLIDALMDKNNEGRSGAAEALGRIKAENAVNHLISALTDTDDFTRLAAAKALGRIKPKKAIEPLINSLYDWNRFVKAEAAGALKKICTEEDRQCLQALLDSENEFTANLAFEILENIEMEEILKTELFLEWE
;
A
#
# COMPACT_ATOMS: atom_id res chain seq x y z
N MET A 1 -38.00 -23.90 -28.87
CA MET A 1 -38.32 -24.89 -27.81
C MET A 1 -37.00 -25.33 -27.19
N SER A 2 -36.83 -25.50 -25.88
CA SER A 2 -37.60 -24.96 -24.75
C SER A 2 -36.90 -25.33 -23.43
N GLU A 3 -36.05 -24.44 -22.90
CA GLU A 3 -35.53 -24.55 -21.54
C GLU A 3 -35.64 -23.20 -20.82
N SER A 4 -36.26 -23.22 -19.64
CA SER A 4 -36.56 -22.04 -18.81
C SER A 4 -35.48 -21.83 -17.76
N VAL A 5 -34.68 -20.77 -17.92
CA VAL A 5 -33.60 -20.43 -16.98
C VAL A 5 -34.15 -20.08 -15.59
N ASN A 6 -33.88 -20.93 -14.61
CA ASN A 6 -34.41 -20.81 -13.25
C ASN A 6 -33.61 -19.80 -12.39
N LYS A 7 -33.87 -18.49 -12.56
CA LYS A 7 -33.21 -17.39 -11.82
C LYS A 7 -33.80 -17.20 -10.42
N GLY A 8 -33.43 -18.08 -9.47
CA GLY A 8 -33.87 -18.01 -8.07
C GLY A 8 -32.96 -17.21 -7.11
N ASN A 9 -33.52 -16.17 -6.48
CA ASN A 9 -33.26 -15.65 -5.12
C ASN A 9 -31.84 -15.31 -4.59
N SER A 10 -30.73 -15.42 -5.33
CA SER A 10 -29.40 -15.12 -4.76
C SER A 10 -29.05 -13.63 -4.54
N ASN A 11 -29.62 -12.69 -5.31
CA ASN A 11 -29.15 -11.29 -5.28
C ASN A 11 -29.58 -10.46 -4.05
N VAL A 12 -30.70 -10.80 -3.39
CA VAL A 12 -31.35 -9.90 -2.42
C VAL A 12 -30.46 -9.62 -1.19
N ASN A 13 -29.74 -10.64 -0.70
CA ASN A 13 -28.88 -10.51 0.49
C ASN A 13 -27.62 -9.67 0.20
N LEU A 14 -26.96 -9.91 -0.94
CA LEU A 14 -25.75 -9.18 -1.32
C LEU A 14 -26.04 -7.72 -1.65
N GLU A 15 -27.14 -7.43 -2.36
CA GLU A 15 -27.52 -6.06 -2.67
C GLU A 15 -27.91 -5.28 -1.41
N THR A 16 -28.52 -5.95 -0.42
CA THR A 16 -28.82 -5.37 0.90
C THR A 16 -27.53 -5.07 1.69
N TYR A 17 -26.55 -5.99 1.70
CA TYR A 17 -25.24 -5.77 2.32
C TYR A 17 -24.52 -4.53 1.74
N LEU A 18 -24.48 -4.40 0.42
CA LEU A 18 -23.83 -3.28 -0.26
C LEU A 18 -24.58 -1.96 -0.06
N LYS A 19 -25.92 -1.98 -0.06
CA LYS A 19 -26.74 -0.82 0.32
C LYS A 19 -26.46 -0.38 1.76
N ASN A 20 -26.34 -1.31 2.71
CA ASN A 20 -26.03 -0.99 4.10
C ASN A 20 -24.66 -0.31 4.25
N ILE A 21 -23.62 -0.74 3.53
CA ILE A 21 -22.30 -0.04 3.50
C ILE A 21 -22.43 1.43 3.05
N ILE A 22 -23.37 1.74 2.15
CA ILE A 22 -23.62 3.08 1.64
C ILE A 22 -24.53 3.89 2.58
N LEU A 23 -25.47 3.24 3.28
CA LEU A 23 -26.37 3.85 4.27
C LEU A 23 -25.65 4.15 5.60
N GLU A 24 -24.67 3.33 6.00
CA GLU A 24 -23.72 3.63 7.09
C GLU A 24 -22.98 4.98 6.87
N ASN A 25 -22.95 5.51 5.64
CA ASN A 25 -22.38 6.81 5.27
C ASN A 25 -23.44 7.95 5.11
N ARG A 26 -24.70 7.71 5.48
CA ARG A 26 -25.83 8.66 5.33
C ARG A 26 -26.46 9.15 6.62
N ASP A 27 -26.24 8.53 7.78
CA ASP A 27 -26.83 9.00 9.03
C ASP A 27 -26.18 10.32 9.51
N GLU A 28 -26.85 11.44 9.25
CA GLU A 28 -26.31 12.81 9.44
C GLU A 28 -26.13 13.25 10.90
N VAL A 29 -26.33 12.35 11.87
CA VAL A 29 -26.47 12.68 13.30
C VAL A 29 -25.14 12.63 14.08
N CYS A 30 -24.09 11.99 13.54
CA CYS A 30 -22.77 11.84 14.18
C CYS A 30 -21.65 12.70 13.56
N ASN A 31 -21.87 14.02 13.46
CA ASN A 31 -20.92 15.02 12.93
C ASN A 31 -19.51 15.06 13.58
N TYR A 32 -19.29 14.33 14.67
CA TYR A 32 -18.06 14.34 15.47
C TYR A 32 -17.25 13.03 15.46
N VAL A 33 -17.87 11.88 15.16
CA VAL A 33 -17.31 10.56 15.55
C VAL A 33 -16.48 9.90 14.46
N GLU A 34 -16.96 9.89 13.21
CA GLU A 34 -16.17 9.40 12.07
C GLU A 34 -15.73 10.56 11.16
N LEU A 35 -14.48 10.48 10.69
CA LEU A 35 -14.09 11.12 9.44
C LEU A 35 -14.90 10.46 8.32
N SER A 36 -16.02 11.09 7.94
CA SER A 36 -16.96 10.52 6.97
C SER A 36 -16.20 10.08 5.71
N ALA A 37 -16.40 8.84 5.26
CA ALA A 37 -15.62 8.22 4.19
C ALA A 37 -16.01 8.74 2.78
N ARG A 38 -16.29 10.04 2.67
CA ARG A 38 -16.54 10.78 1.44
C ARG A 38 -15.20 11.21 0.81
N GLU A 39 -14.32 11.85 1.59
CA GLU A 39 -13.04 12.37 1.11
C GLU A 39 -11.91 12.17 2.14
N ILE A 40 -11.03 11.20 1.88
CA ILE A 40 -9.71 11.12 2.55
C ILE A 40 -8.71 11.93 1.70
N LEU A 41 -7.70 12.49 2.36
CA LEU A 41 -6.52 13.08 1.71
C LEU A 41 -5.98 12.20 0.56
N PRO A 42 -5.39 12.79 -0.49
CA PRO A 42 -4.58 12.05 -1.44
C PRO A 42 -3.30 11.59 -0.73
N ILE A 43 -3.35 10.41 -0.13
CA ILE A 43 -2.20 9.80 0.56
C ILE A 43 -1.28 9.20 -0.51
N THR A 44 -0.32 10.01 -0.95
CA THR A 44 0.82 9.59 -1.78
C THR A 44 1.70 8.58 -1.05
N ARG A 45 2.45 7.77 -1.79
CA ARG A 45 3.15 6.58 -1.25
C ARG A 45 4.45 6.31 -1.99
N ARG A 46 5.38 5.63 -1.32
CA ARG A 46 6.48 4.93 -1.98
C ARG A 46 6.04 3.54 -2.45
N LEU A 47 6.58 3.12 -3.57
CA LEU A 47 6.57 1.76 -4.09
C LEU A 47 8.05 1.35 -4.23
N PHE A 48 8.46 0.28 -3.55
CA PHE A 48 9.84 -0.19 -3.59
C PHE A 48 10.03 -1.20 -4.73
N GLU A 49 10.23 -0.69 -5.96
CA GLU A 49 10.76 -1.47 -7.08
C GLU A 49 12.29 -1.26 -7.15
N GLU A 50 13.09 -2.34 -7.19
CA GLU A 50 14.55 -2.35 -6.89
C GLU A 50 15.47 -1.48 -7.77
N ARG A 51 14.95 -0.71 -8.74
CA ARG A 51 15.78 -0.06 -9.79
C ARG A 51 15.54 1.41 -10.08
N VAL A 52 14.48 2.06 -9.57
CA VAL A 52 14.24 3.49 -9.85
C VAL A 52 13.66 4.23 -8.64
N SER A 53 14.40 5.23 -8.13
CA SER A 53 13.96 6.12 -7.05
C SER A 53 13.13 7.31 -7.57
N LEU A 54 12.02 7.02 -8.26
CA LEU A 54 11.03 8.04 -8.69
C LEU A 54 9.73 7.83 -7.93
N ALA A 55 9.37 8.80 -7.08
CA ALA A 55 8.04 8.86 -6.49
C ALA A 55 7.03 9.40 -7.54
N TYR A 56 5.88 8.75 -7.64
CA TYR A 56 4.77 9.16 -8.51
C TYR A 56 3.45 9.13 -7.73
N ASP A 57 2.60 10.13 -7.98
CA ASP A 57 1.35 10.36 -7.26
C ASP A 57 0.21 9.42 -7.69
N PHE A 58 0.31 8.14 -7.31
CA PHE A 58 -0.76 7.17 -7.47
C PHE A 58 -1.85 7.33 -6.41
N LYS A 59 -3.12 7.29 -6.85
CA LYS A 59 -4.27 7.10 -5.95
C LYS A 59 -4.26 5.67 -5.40
N ILE A 60 -4.71 5.50 -4.16
CA ILE A 60 -4.74 4.17 -3.53
C ILE A 60 -5.62 3.17 -4.31
N SER A 61 -6.69 3.62 -4.98
CA SER A 61 -7.48 2.76 -5.87
C SER A 61 -6.63 2.16 -7.01
N GLN A 62 -5.80 2.97 -7.68
CA GLN A 62 -4.92 2.52 -8.78
C GLN A 62 -3.89 1.48 -8.32
N ILE A 63 -3.43 1.57 -7.07
CA ILE A 63 -2.55 0.56 -6.47
C ILE A 63 -3.33 -0.72 -6.14
N VAL A 64 -4.57 -0.62 -5.65
CA VAL A 64 -5.46 -1.77 -5.45
C VAL A 64 -5.92 -2.37 -6.79
N GLU A 65 -5.96 -1.59 -7.88
CA GLU A 65 -6.21 -2.04 -9.25
C GLU A 65 -5.02 -2.82 -9.84
N LYS A 66 -3.78 -2.31 -9.67
CA LYS A 66 -2.52 -2.94 -10.13
C LYS A 66 -2.15 -4.17 -9.30
N GLU A 67 -2.16 -4.04 -7.97
CA GLU A 67 -1.59 -5.04 -7.05
C GLU A 67 -2.67 -5.97 -6.48
N ARG A 68 -2.52 -7.28 -6.72
CA ARG A 68 -3.47 -8.32 -6.26
C ARG A 68 -3.37 -8.59 -4.76
N HIS A 69 -2.16 -8.50 -4.21
CA HIS A 69 -1.82 -8.70 -2.80
C HIS A 69 -1.10 -7.45 -2.28
N LEU A 70 -1.75 -6.62 -1.46
CA LEU A 70 -1.24 -5.32 -1.01
C LEU A 70 -1.20 -5.21 0.53
N ILE A 71 -0.06 -4.81 1.09
CA ILE A 71 0.04 -4.41 2.51
C ILE A 71 0.14 -2.89 2.62
N ILE A 72 -0.73 -2.32 3.45
CA ILE A 72 -0.76 -0.91 3.86
C ILE A 72 -0.18 -0.82 5.27
N TYR A 73 1.05 -0.32 5.40
CA TYR A 73 1.73 -0.17 6.70
C TYR A 73 2.03 1.29 7.05
N GLY A 74 2.39 1.56 8.31
CA GLY A 74 2.79 2.89 8.80
C GLY A 74 2.38 3.12 10.26
N GLU A 75 2.75 4.27 10.83
CA GLU A 75 2.61 4.56 12.28
C GLU A 75 1.18 4.50 12.85
N ALA A 76 1.07 4.53 14.18
CA ALA A 76 -0.21 4.57 14.90
C ALA A 76 -1.09 5.74 14.43
N SER A 77 -2.40 5.48 14.30
CA SER A 77 -3.42 6.43 13.80
C SER A 77 -3.11 7.08 12.43
N SER A 78 -2.19 6.56 11.60
CA SER A 78 -1.82 7.16 10.30
C SER A 78 -2.97 7.24 9.26
N GLY A 79 -4.11 6.57 9.50
CA GLY A 79 -5.27 6.58 8.60
C GLY A 79 -5.57 5.24 7.91
N LYS A 80 -4.89 4.14 8.28
CA LYS A 80 -5.07 2.80 7.69
C LYS A 80 -6.51 2.30 7.75
N THR A 81 -7.11 2.19 8.94
CA THR A 81 -8.51 1.79 9.14
C THR A 81 -9.48 2.65 8.32
N SER A 82 -9.27 3.97 8.32
CA SER A 82 -10.06 4.92 7.51
C SER A 82 -9.92 4.62 6.02
N THR A 83 -8.71 4.32 5.53
CA THR A 83 -8.43 3.94 4.14
C THR A 83 -9.15 2.65 3.76
N LEU A 84 -9.16 1.63 4.62
CA LEU A 84 -9.89 0.38 4.38
C LEU A 84 -11.42 0.60 4.40
N LYS A 85 -11.95 1.41 5.34
CA LYS A 85 -13.38 1.81 5.36
C LYS A 85 -13.78 2.63 4.13
N TRP A 86 -12.89 3.46 3.60
CA TRP A 86 -13.08 4.22 2.37
C TRP A 86 -13.08 3.31 1.14
N LEU A 87 -12.09 2.43 0.99
CA LEU A 87 -12.05 1.42 -0.07
C LEU A 87 -13.33 0.57 -0.08
N ARG A 88 -13.79 0.12 1.10
CA ARG A 88 -15.07 -0.59 1.27
C ARG A 88 -16.26 0.20 0.69
N THR A 89 -16.28 1.51 0.90
CA THR A 89 -17.37 2.40 0.47
C THR A 89 -17.30 2.73 -1.03
N VAL A 90 -16.09 2.87 -1.60
CA VAL A 90 -15.87 3.10 -3.03
C VAL A 90 -16.30 1.88 -3.85
N TYR A 91 -15.69 0.71 -3.60
CA TYR A 91 -16.00 -0.51 -4.35
C TYR A 91 -17.47 -0.96 -4.18
N ALA A 92 -18.13 -0.65 -3.05
CA ALA A 92 -19.56 -0.94 -2.88
C ALA A 92 -20.48 -0.06 -3.75
N ARG A 93 -20.12 1.22 -3.96
CA ARG A 93 -20.82 2.11 -4.90
C ARG A 93 -20.59 1.67 -6.33
N GLU A 94 -19.35 1.35 -6.65
CA GLU A 94 -18.94 0.92 -7.98
C GLU A 94 -19.60 -0.40 -8.40
N TYR A 95 -19.65 -1.41 -7.52
CA TYR A 95 -20.39 -2.65 -7.76
C TYR A 95 -21.88 -2.41 -8.09
N ILE A 96 -22.53 -1.49 -7.37
CA ILE A 96 -23.94 -1.16 -7.61
C ILE A 96 -24.14 -0.38 -8.93
N LEU A 97 -23.20 0.50 -9.30
CA LEU A 97 -23.31 1.36 -10.48
C LEU A 97 -22.89 0.68 -11.79
N LYS A 98 -21.79 -0.09 -11.77
CA LYS A 98 -21.19 -0.72 -12.97
C LYS A 98 -21.50 -2.22 -13.11
N ARG A 99 -21.86 -2.90 -12.01
CA ARG A 99 -22.04 -4.36 -11.90
C ARG A 99 -20.84 -5.27 -12.17
N GLU A 100 -19.72 -4.75 -12.66
CA GLU A 100 -18.45 -5.48 -12.78
C GLU A 100 -17.30 -4.71 -12.11
N GLU A 101 -17.04 -5.06 -10.86
CA GLU A 101 -15.83 -4.78 -10.05
C GLU A 101 -15.93 -5.64 -8.77
N PHE A 102 -14.88 -5.73 -7.94
CA PHE A 102 -14.84 -6.68 -6.82
C PHE A 102 -15.82 -6.31 -5.68
N VAL A 103 -16.39 -7.32 -5.01
CA VAL A 103 -17.21 -7.15 -3.80
C VAL A 103 -16.31 -6.88 -2.59
N PRO A 104 -16.40 -5.70 -1.94
CA PRO A 104 -15.57 -5.40 -0.77
C PRO A 104 -16.10 -6.09 0.49
N ILE A 105 -15.26 -6.89 1.15
CA ILE A 105 -15.54 -7.56 2.41
C ILE A 105 -14.51 -7.08 3.45
N TYR A 106 -14.95 -6.19 4.34
CA TYR A 106 -14.13 -5.67 5.45
C TYR A 106 -14.20 -6.57 6.70
N ILE A 107 -13.04 -6.90 7.28
CA ILE A 107 -12.88 -7.81 8.41
C ILE A 107 -11.93 -7.18 9.44
N GLU A 108 -12.38 -7.09 10.70
CA GLU A 108 -11.53 -6.74 11.84
C GLU A 108 -10.85 -8.05 12.34
N LEU A 109 -9.52 -8.11 12.38
CA LEU A 109 -8.77 -9.31 12.76
C LEU A 109 -8.59 -9.49 14.28
N GLY A 110 -8.77 -8.43 15.07
CA GLY A 110 -8.55 -8.44 16.53
C GLY A 110 -9.47 -9.34 17.39
N SER A 111 -10.34 -10.15 16.77
CA SER A 111 -11.09 -11.23 17.44
C SER A 111 -10.74 -12.65 16.94
N TYR A 112 -9.71 -12.79 16.10
CA TYR A 112 -9.20 -14.07 15.61
C TYR A 112 -8.16 -14.63 16.58
N VAL A 113 -8.53 -15.67 17.33
CA VAL A 113 -7.73 -16.21 18.45
C VAL A 113 -7.41 -17.71 18.31
N LYS A 114 -8.20 -18.48 17.54
CA LYS A 114 -7.97 -19.91 17.25
C LYS A 114 -8.83 -20.43 16.10
N GLY A 115 -8.42 -21.56 15.51
CA GLY A 115 -9.15 -22.29 14.47
C GLY A 115 -8.94 -21.72 13.07
N SER A 116 -9.43 -22.42 12.04
CA SER A 116 -9.02 -22.08 10.67
C SER A 116 -9.57 -20.74 10.16
N PHE A 117 -8.77 -20.03 9.37
CA PHE A 117 -9.11 -18.66 8.94
C PHE A 117 -10.39 -18.61 8.07
N TYR A 118 -10.63 -19.63 7.24
CA TYR A 118 -11.91 -19.82 6.52
C TYR A 118 -13.12 -19.76 7.46
N ASN A 119 -13.07 -20.49 8.58
CA ASN A 119 -14.18 -20.55 9.53
C ASN A 119 -14.39 -19.23 10.28
N TYR A 120 -13.30 -18.51 10.58
CA TYR A 120 -13.38 -17.15 11.12
C TYR A 120 -14.03 -16.18 10.13
N LEU A 121 -13.57 -16.15 8.87
CA LEU A 121 -14.15 -15.32 7.82
C LEU A 121 -15.63 -15.62 7.61
N LYS A 122 -16.00 -16.90 7.43
CA LYS A 122 -17.39 -17.37 7.34
C LYS A 122 -18.24 -16.81 8.48
N ALA A 123 -17.81 -16.97 9.73
CA ALA A 123 -18.54 -16.47 10.89
C ALA A 123 -18.69 -14.93 10.90
N GLN A 124 -17.66 -14.18 10.49
CA GLN A 124 -17.73 -12.71 10.40
C GLN A 124 -18.59 -12.22 9.22
N VAL A 125 -18.66 -12.99 8.14
CA VAL A 125 -19.43 -12.67 6.93
C VAL A 125 -20.92 -13.00 7.11
N THR A 126 -21.25 -14.15 7.70
CA THR A 126 -22.65 -14.51 8.03
C THR A 126 -23.28 -13.55 9.06
N LYS A 127 -22.51 -13.05 10.04
CA LYS A 127 -22.97 -11.97 10.95
C LYS A 127 -23.45 -10.72 10.21
N LYS A 128 -22.94 -10.47 9.00
CA LYS A 128 -23.23 -9.31 8.14
C LYS A 128 -24.31 -9.58 7.08
N GLY A 129 -24.95 -10.75 7.12
CA GLY A 129 -26.09 -11.11 6.27
C GLY A 129 -25.76 -11.81 4.96
N ILE A 130 -24.48 -11.98 4.60
CA ILE A 130 -24.10 -12.77 3.41
C ILE A 130 -24.20 -14.26 3.76
N SER A 131 -24.83 -15.05 2.89
CA SER A 131 -24.97 -16.50 3.09
C SER A 131 -23.64 -17.24 2.89
N GLU A 132 -23.51 -18.46 3.42
CA GLU A 132 -22.33 -19.30 3.17
C GLU A 132 -22.16 -19.63 1.68
N THR A 133 -23.26 -19.92 0.98
CA THR A 133 -23.26 -20.27 -0.44
C THR A 133 -22.91 -19.09 -1.34
N ASP A 134 -23.18 -17.86 -0.91
CA ASP A 134 -22.73 -16.65 -1.62
C ASP A 134 -21.29 -16.29 -1.23
N PHE A 135 -20.90 -16.39 0.05
CA PHE A 135 -19.52 -16.17 0.49
C PHE A 135 -18.54 -17.09 -0.24
N LYS A 136 -18.86 -18.38 -0.40
CA LYS A 136 -18.01 -19.33 -1.14
C LYS A 136 -17.80 -18.90 -2.60
N LYS A 137 -18.87 -18.51 -3.31
CA LYS A 137 -18.79 -18.00 -4.70
C LYS A 137 -18.02 -16.68 -4.82
N LEU A 138 -17.98 -15.89 -3.75
CA LEU A 138 -17.20 -14.65 -3.72
C LEU A 138 -15.71 -14.93 -3.56
N ILE A 139 -15.31 -15.86 -2.68
CA ILE A 139 -13.88 -16.19 -2.48
C ILE A 139 -13.27 -17.01 -3.63
N GLU A 140 -14.09 -17.59 -4.51
CA GLU A 140 -13.65 -18.23 -5.76
C GLU A 140 -13.06 -17.24 -6.78
N GLY A 141 -13.21 -15.92 -6.58
CA GLY A 141 -12.46 -14.90 -7.34
C GLY A 141 -13.11 -13.52 -7.49
N LYS A 142 -14.18 -13.21 -6.75
CA LYS A 142 -14.92 -11.92 -6.82
C LYS A 142 -14.82 -11.07 -5.54
N ALA A 143 -14.17 -11.55 -4.50
CA ALA A 143 -13.99 -10.83 -3.25
C ALA A 143 -12.74 -9.92 -3.25
N LEU A 144 -12.92 -8.71 -2.72
CA LEU A 144 -11.87 -7.82 -2.24
C LEU A 144 -11.86 -7.89 -0.70
N LEU A 145 -10.94 -8.66 -0.14
CA LEU A 145 -10.81 -8.87 1.30
C LEU A 145 -9.96 -7.75 1.91
N LEU A 146 -10.61 -6.90 2.72
CA LEU A 146 -10.02 -5.75 3.41
C LEU A 146 -9.81 -6.14 4.88
N LEU A 147 -8.58 -6.52 5.23
CA LEU A 147 -8.24 -7.09 6.54
C LEU A 147 -7.56 -6.04 7.43
N ASP A 148 -8.19 -5.63 8.53
CA ASP A 148 -7.68 -4.60 9.44
C ASP A 148 -7.25 -5.15 10.80
N GLY A 149 -6.21 -4.56 11.38
CA GLY A 149 -5.64 -4.96 12.67
C GLY A 149 -4.80 -6.24 12.62
N PHE A 150 -4.01 -6.44 11.57
CA PHE A 150 -3.10 -7.61 11.45
C PHE A 150 -2.10 -7.69 12.62
N ASP A 151 -1.66 -6.53 13.12
CA ASP A 151 -0.82 -6.36 14.31
C ASP A 151 -1.52 -6.59 15.67
N LEU A 152 -2.80 -6.97 15.67
CA LEU A 152 -3.53 -7.40 16.87
C LEU A 152 -3.54 -8.92 17.04
N LEU A 153 -3.11 -9.67 16.02
CA LEU A 153 -3.00 -11.12 16.06
C LEU A 153 -1.88 -11.55 17.02
N THR A 154 -2.20 -12.46 17.93
CA THR A 154 -1.24 -13.01 18.90
C THR A 154 -1.03 -14.50 18.59
N PRO A 155 0.20 -14.94 18.25
CA PRO A 155 0.50 -16.35 18.04
C PRO A 155 0.58 -17.13 19.37
N SER A 156 0.46 -18.45 19.28
CA SER A 156 0.61 -19.37 20.39
C SER A 156 1.27 -20.66 19.91
N GLU A 157 1.85 -21.44 20.84
CA GLU A 157 2.60 -22.68 20.57
C GLU A 157 1.87 -23.69 19.65
N LYS A 158 0.53 -23.68 19.68
CA LYS A 158 -0.33 -24.65 18.97
C LYS A 158 -1.17 -24.01 17.86
N PHE A 159 -1.02 -22.70 17.62
CA PHE A 159 -1.81 -21.96 16.64
C PHE A 159 -1.11 -20.66 16.24
N SER A 160 -0.77 -20.54 14.95
CA SER A 160 -0.19 -19.36 14.33
C SER A 160 -1.23 -18.69 13.41
N PRO A 161 -1.80 -17.53 13.80
CA PRO A 161 -2.76 -16.81 12.97
C PRO A 161 -2.17 -16.41 11.60
N PHE A 162 -0.86 -16.17 11.55
CA PHE A 162 -0.17 -15.70 10.35
C PHE A 162 0.02 -16.81 9.31
N ASP A 163 0.36 -18.03 9.76
CA ASP A 163 0.48 -19.19 8.87
C ASP A 163 -0.91 -19.56 8.30
N GLU A 164 -1.96 -19.58 9.13
CA GLU A 164 -3.35 -19.84 8.72
C GLU A 164 -3.90 -18.81 7.71
N ILE A 165 -3.59 -17.53 7.89
CA ILE A 165 -3.94 -16.48 6.92
C ILE A 165 -3.14 -16.67 5.62
N SER A 166 -1.85 -17.00 5.70
CA SER A 166 -0.98 -17.22 4.53
C SER A 166 -1.40 -18.45 3.71
N ASP A 167 -1.77 -19.55 4.37
CA ASP A 167 -2.26 -20.76 3.71
C ASP A 167 -3.62 -20.49 3.04
N PHE A 168 -4.54 -19.75 3.67
CA PHE A 168 -5.80 -19.32 3.04
C PHE A 168 -5.58 -18.44 1.80
N ILE A 169 -4.63 -17.49 1.84
CA ILE A 169 -4.28 -16.66 0.68
C ILE A 169 -3.73 -17.52 -0.48
N SER A 170 -2.99 -18.58 -0.13
CA SER A 170 -2.39 -19.54 -1.08
C SER A 170 -3.40 -20.59 -1.60
N GLU A 171 -4.54 -20.76 -0.93
CA GLU A 171 -5.68 -21.57 -1.40
C GLU A 171 -6.61 -20.75 -2.31
N TYR A 172 -6.88 -19.49 -1.94
CA TYR A 172 -7.80 -18.58 -2.65
C TYR A 172 -7.05 -17.43 -3.35
N GLU A 173 -5.99 -17.76 -4.10
CA GLU A 173 -5.15 -16.78 -4.81
C GLU A 173 -5.95 -15.89 -5.79
N THR A 174 -7.14 -16.30 -6.25
CA THR A 174 -8.01 -15.52 -7.16
C THR A 174 -8.67 -14.31 -6.49
N CYS A 175 -8.69 -14.25 -5.16
CA CYS A 175 -9.14 -13.07 -4.43
C CYS A 175 -8.14 -11.90 -4.52
N ARG A 176 -8.63 -10.69 -4.22
CA ARG A 176 -7.79 -9.52 -4.01
C ARG A 176 -7.70 -9.21 -2.51
N TYR A 177 -6.49 -9.01 -2.00
CA TYR A 177 -6.23 -8.85 -0.56
C TYR A 177 -5.57 -7.51 -0.26
N VAL A 178 -6.15 -6.75 0.68
CA VAL A 178 -5.57 -5.52 1.22
C VAL A 178 -5.49 -5.62 2.74
N ILE A 179 -4.28 -5.65 3.28
CA ILE A 179 -4.00 -5.87 4.71
C ILE A 179 -3.47 -4.58 5.34
N ALA A 180 -3.98 -4.20 6.52
CA ALA A 180 -3.45 -3.09 7.31
C ALA A 180 -2.58 -3.56 8.49
N SER A 181 -1.39 -2.96 8.64
CA SER A 181 -0.41 -3.25 9.71
C SER A 181 0.15 -1.97 10.33
N ARG A 182 0.41 -1.96 11.64
CA ARG A 182 1.19 -0.90 12.31
C ARG A 182 2.70 -0.99 12.00
N PRO A 183 3.44 -2.07 12.33
CA PRO A 183 4.83 -2.20 11.93
C PRO A 183 4.96 -2.47 10.42
N GLU A 184 6.16 -2.24 9.88
CA GLU A 184 6.57 -2.85 8.61
C GLU A 184 6.54 -4.39 8.78
N PRO A 185 5.99 -5.16 7.82
CA PRO A 185 5.96 -6.63 7.92
C PRO A 185 7.34 -7.26 8.01
N SER A 186 7.44 -8.46 8.58
CA SER A 186 8.66 -9.27 8.52
C SER A 186 8.99 -9.69 7.07
N ASP A 187 10.27 -9.89 6.77
CA ASP A 187 10.75 -10.12 5.39
C ASP A 187 10.08 -11.32 4.68
N SER A 188 9.57 -12.29 5.43
CA SER A 188 8.78 -13.43 4.93
C SER A 188 7.41 -13.07 4.33
N LEU A 189 6.83 -11.91 4.68
CA LEU A 189 5.61 -11.40 4.04
C LEU A 189 5.93 -10.52 2.82
N LYS A 190 7.09 -9.85 2.83
CA LYS A 190 7.55 -8.95 1.76
C LYS A 190 7.77 -9.66 0.42
N SER A 191 8.06 -10.96 0.43
CA SER A 191 8.22 -11.78 -0.78
C SER A 191 6.91 -12.10 -1.53
N THR A 192 5.76 -11.84 -0.91
CA THR A 192 4.45 -12.36 -1.36
C THR A 192 3.40 -11.25 -1.55
N PHE A 193 3.69 -10.05 -1.04
CA PHE A 193 2.81 -8.89 -1.05
C PHE A 193 3.55 -7.64 -1.55
N ALA A 194 2.87 -6.83 -2.37
CA ALA A 194 3.29 -5.47 -2.64
C ALA A 194 3.23 -4.66 -1.33
N LEU A 195 4.38 -4.14 -0.90
CA LEU A 195 4.46 -3.21 0.23
C LEU A 195 4.17 -1.80 -0.24
N SER A 196 3.37 -1.05 0.51
CA SER A 196 3.28 0.38 0.29
C SER A 196 2.99 1.13 1.60
N GLU A 197 3.89 2.03 1.95
CA GLU A 197 3.80 2.85 3.15
C GLU A 197 2.63 3.85 3.03
N LEU A 198 2.02 4.20 4.16
CA LEU A 198 1.04 5.26 4.28
C LEU A 198 1.75 6.52 4.80
N GLU A 199 2.21 7.35 3.86
CA GLU A 199 3.14 8.46 4.13
C GLU A 199 2.54 9.54 5.07
N LYS A 200 3.40 10.12 5.93
CA LYS A 200 3.04 11.27 6.78
C LYS A 200 2.69 12.48 5.92
N LEU A 201 1.77 13.33 6.38
CA LEU A 201 1.37 14.50 5.60
C LEU A 201 2.53 15.50 5.40
N THR A 202 2.82 15.84 4.15
CA THR A 202 3.73 16.95 3.82
C THR A 202 3.01 18.28 4.05
N ASP A 203 3.78 19.34 4.28
CA ASP A 203 3.25 20.68 4.58
C ASP A 203 2.34 21.19 3.43
N GLU A 204 2.65 20.81 2.19
CA GLU A 204 1.81 21.05 1.01
C GLU A 204 0.49 20.25 1.04
N LYS A 205 0.50 18.96 1.39
CA LYS A 205 -0.73 18.15 1.53
C LYS A 205 -1.65 18.72 2.62
N VAL A 206 -1.07 19.15 3.75
CA VAL A 206 -1.82 19.83 4.83
C VAL A 206 -2.43 21.14 4.32
N ARG A 207 -1.65 21.95 3.59
CA ARG A 207 -2.15 23.20 2.97
C ARG A 207 -3.31 22.95 2.00
N LEU A 208 -3.17 21.98 1.08
CA LEU A 208 -4.21 21.62 0.11
C LEU A 208 -5.47 21.07 0.80
N PHE A 209 -5.32 20.36 1.92
CA PHE A 209 -6.45 19.87 2.70
C PHE A 209 -7.26 21.01 3.32
N ILE A 210 -6.58 21.99 3.93
CA ILE A 210 -7.21 23.20 4.50
C ILE A 210 -7.91 24.01 3.40
N GLU A 211 -7.30 24.15 2.22
CA GLU A 211 -7.89 24.84 1.05
C GLU A 211 -9.20 24.21 0.56
N ARG A 212 -9.35 22.88 0.70
CA ARG A 212 -10.56 22.14 0.27
C ARG A 212 -11.63 22.04 1.36
N ASN A 213 -11.23 21.87 2.62
CA ASN A 213 -12.15 21.49 3.71
C ASN A 213 -12.62 22.66 4.59
N VAL A 214 -11.97 23.83 4.54
CA VAL A 214 -12.38 25.00 5.31
C VAL A 214 -13.11 25.99 4.39
N PRO A 215 -14.44 26.19 4.54
CA PRO A 215 -15.23 26.94 3.56
C PRO A 215 -14.95 28.45 3.55
N ASN A 216 -14.34 29.00 4.60
CA ASN A 216 -14.07 30.43 4.73
C ASN A 216 -12.61 30.77 4.34
N LYS A 217 -12.43 31.50 3.23
CA LYS A 217 -11.12 31.93 2.71
C LYS A 217 -10.25 32.71 3.73
N ARG A 218 -10.84 33.40 4.72
CA ARG A 218 -10.07 34.07 5.79
C ARG A 218 -9.52 33.05 6.80
N GLN A 219 -10.34 32.07 7.22
CA GLN A 219 -9.88 30.97 8.07
C GLN A 219 -8.83 30.11 7.35
N VAL A 220 -9.01 29.84 6.05
CA VAL A 220 -8.01 29.15 5.20
C VAL A 220 -6.66 29.87 5.22
N LYS A 221 -6.61 31.22 5.23
CA LYS A 221 -5.34 31.96 5.32
C LYS A 221 -4.73 31.83 6.73
N LEU A 222 -5.52 32.08 7.77
CA LEU A 222 -5.06 32.09 9.16
C LEU A 222 -4.56 30.72 9.63
N LEU A 223 -5.29 29.64 9.34
CA LEU A 223 -4.89 28.28 9.74
C LEU A 223 -3.59 27.81 9.06
N LYS A 224 -3.32 28.28 7.83
CA LYS A 224 -2.03 28.02 7.17
C LYS A 224 -0.89 28.78 7.83
N THR A 225 -1.10 30.07 8.16
CA THR A 225 -0.11 30.88 8.88
C THR A 225 0.29 30.19 10.18
N ILE A 226 -0.70 29.81 11.01
CA ILE A 226 -0.47 29.07 12.26
C ILE A 226 0.31 27.76 12.02
N ILE A 227 -0.12 26.89 11.09
CA ILE A 227 0.56 25.61 10.82
C ILE A 227 1.95 25.77 10.17
N LEU A 228 2.23 26.90 9.52
CA LEU A 228 3.54 27.16 8.93
C LEU A 228 4.54 27.70 9.98
N GLU A 229 4.07 28.57 10.87
CA GLU A 229 4.87 29.26 11.90
C GLU A 229 5.03 28.44 13.20
N GLU A 230 4.03 27.64 13.57
CA GLU A 230 4.07 26.86 14.82
C GLU A 230 4.95 25.60 14.68
N THR A 231 5.92 25.45 15.59
CA THR A 231 6.94 24.40 15.52
C THR A 231 6.62 23.15 16.33
N GLN A 232 5.84 23.28 17.41
CA GLN A 232 5.60 22.19 18.38
C GLN A 232 4.43 21.27 18.01
N SER A 233 3.28 21.84 17.62
CA SER A 233 2.08 21.06 17.24
C SER A 233 2.21 20.40 15.86
N LYS A 234 2.98 21.01 14.97
CA LYS A 234 3.10 20.67 13.54
C LYS A 234 3.45 19.21 13.23
N PRO A 235 4.30 18.47 13.99
CA PRO A 235 4.51 17.04 13.78
C PRO A 235 3.26 16.20 14.08
N ILE A 236 2.48 16.58 15.09
CA ILE A 236 1.24 15.91 15.51
C ILE A 236 0.15 16.14 14.45
N LEU A 237 0.08 17.34 13.88
CA LEU A 237 -0.83 17.70 12.78
C LEU A 237 -0.50 17.04 11.43
N LYS A 238 0.58 16.24 11.34
CA LYS A 238 0.80 15.32 10.21
C LYS A 238 -0.03 14.03 10.30
N ASN A 239 -0.77 13.84 11.39
CA ASN A 239 -1.79 12.81 11.54
C ASN A 239 -3.13 13.28 10.94
N PRO A 240 -3.76 12.56 9.98
CA PRO A 240 -5.01 12.99 9.36
C PRO A 240 -6.19 13.20 10.34
N LEU A 241 -6.34 12.34 11.36
CA LEU A 241 -7.43 12.45 12.33
C LEU A 241 -7.24 13.69 13.22
N LEU A 242 -6.05 13.86 13.78
CA LEU A 242 -5.74 14.99 14.67
C LEU A 242 -5.78 16.32 13.92
N LEU A 243 -5.33 16.38 12.67
CA LEU A 243 -5.49 17.56 11.80
C LEU A 243 -6.96 17.94 11.62
N CYS A 244 -7.85 16.97 11.40
CA CYS A 244 -9.28 17.24 11.23
C CYS A 244 -9.96 17.69 12.52
N LEU A 245 -9.59 17.10 13.66
CA LEU A 245 -10.06 17.54 14.98
C LEU A 245 -9.58 18.96 15.30
N TRP A 246 -8.30 19.25 15.08
CA TRP A 246 -7.69 20.56 15.30
C TRP A 246 -8.29 21.65 14.39
N ILE A 247 -8.55 21.35 13.11
CA ILE A 247 -9.26 22.27 12.19
C ILE A 247 -10.69 22.53 12.67
N LYS A 248 -11.45 21.50 13.07
CA LYS A 248 -12.81 21.68 13.60
C LYS A 248 -12.83 22.53 14.88
N LEU A 249 -11.94 22.25 15.83
CA LEU A 249 -11.81 23.01 17.08
C LEU A 249 -11.43 24.47 16.81
N SER A 250 -10.40 24.70 16.00
CA SER A 250 -9.92 26.05 15.65
C SER A 250 -10.98 26.87 14.91
N THR A 251 -11.69 26.27 13.94
CA THR A 251 -12.77 26.98 13.21
C THR A 251 -13.99 27.25 14.08
N ALA A 252 -14.35 26.35 15.01
CA ALA A 252 -15.41 26.56 15.99
C ALA A 252 -15.08 27.68 16.99
N HIS A 253 -13.83 27.78 17.46
CA HIS A 253 -13.35 28.90 18.28
C HIS A 253 -13.37 30.22 17.51
N MET A 254 -12.87 30.24 16.26
CA MET A 254 -12.92 31.44 15.40
C MET A 254 -14.36 31.91 15.12
N GLY A 255 -15.33 31.00 15.00
CA GLY A 255 -16.74 31.34 14.79
C GLY A 255 -17.41 32.03 15.99
N ARG A 256 -16.89 31.88 17.21
CA ARG A 256 -17.51 32.38 18.45
C ARG A 256 -17.16 33.83 18.80
N ARG A 257 -16.06 34.38 18.28
CA ARG A 257 -15.64 35.78 18.50
C ARG A 257 -16.02 36.73 17.34
N GLY A 258 -17.17 36.46 16.70
CA GLY A 258 -17.60 37.12 15.46
C GLY A 258 -18.13 38.56 15.59
N LYS A 259 -17.35 39.50 16.11
CA LYS A 259 -17.51 40.95 15.87
C LYS A 259 -16.15 41.60 15.60
N GLN A 260 -16.15 42.74 14.91
CA GLN A 260 -14.94 43.41 14.45
C GLN A 260 -14.23 44.11 15.61
N GLU A 261 -12.98 43.73 15.91
CA GLU A 261 -11.79 44.63 15.84
C GLU A 261 -10.48 43.92 16.27
N ASP A 262 -10.53 42.93 17.16
CA ASP A 262 -9.36 42.24 17.74
C ASP A 262 -8.59 41.28 16.80
N ILE A 263 -8.01 41.80 15.72
CA ILE A 263 -7.11 41.03 14.83
C ILE A 263 -5.67 41.04 15.36
N GLN A 264 -5.26 42.06 16.11
CA GLN A 264 -3.89 42.15 16.67
C GLN A 264 -3.67 41.26 17.91
N HIS A 265 -4.73 40.79 18.57
CA HIS A 265 -4.67 39.89 19.74
C HIS A 265 -4.78 38.39 19.40
N PHE A 266 -4.71 38.00 18.12
CA PHE A 266 -4.65 36.58 17.73
C PHE A 266 -3.27 35.92 17.96
N THR A 267 -2.37 36.61 18.66
CA THR A 267 -0.96 36.26 18.92
C THR A 267 -0.72 35.59 20.28
N SER A 268 -1.71 35.54 21.18
CA SER A 268 -1.64 34.71 22.40
C SER A 268 -2.02 33.27 22.08
N CYS A 269 -1.03 32.37 22.00
CA CYS A 269 -1.23 30.97 21.61
C CYS A 269 -2.04 30.12 22.61
N ASP A 270 -2.34 30.64 23.79
CA ASP A 270 -2.80 29.91 24.99
C ASP A 270 -4.18 29.20 24.88
N SER A 271 -4.81 29.20 23.70
CA SER A 271 -6.11 28.53 23.48
C SER A 271 -6.14 27.59 22.26
N ILE A 272 -5.00 27.19 21.71
CA ILE A 272 -4.90 26.21 20.62
C ILE A 272 -4.25 24.92 21.15
N PRO A 273 -4.90 23.74 21.02
CA PRO A 273 -4.32 22.47 21.45
C PRO A 273 -2.98 22.16 20.76
N SER A 274 -1.94 21.90 21.56
CA SER A 274 -0.56 21.67 21.12
C SER A 274 -0.15 20.19 21.14
N SER A 275 -0.62 19.42 22.13
CA SER A 275 -0.33 17.98 22.29
C SER A 275 -1.45 17.07 21.79
N ARG A 276 -1.18 15.75 21.72
CA ARG A 276 -2.21 14.74 21.38
C ARG A 276 -3.32 14.71 22.41
N ALA A 277 -2.98 14.78 23.69
CA ALA A 277 -3.94 14.76 24.78
C ALA A 277 -4.83 16.00 24.77
N GLU A 278 -4.26 17.19 24.58
CA GLU A 278 -5.03 18.45 24.51
C GLU A 278 -6.05 18.45 23.36
N ILE A 279 -5.71 17.87 22.20
CA ILE A 279 -6.66 17.75 21.07
C ILE A 279 -7.86 16.88 21.45
N TYR A 280 -7.65 15.74 22.12
CA TYR A 280 -8.74 14.89 22.60
C TYR A 280 -9.52 15.54 23.76
N GLN A 281 -8.85 16.18 24.70
CA GLN A 281 -9.48 16.87 25.85
C GLN A 281 -10.36 18.04 25.39
N ALA A 282 -9.87 18.86 24.46
CA ALA A 282 -10.63 19.95 23.86
C ALA A 282 -11.83 19.43 23.06
N PHE A 283 -11.67 18.32 22.32
CA PHE A 283 -12.76 17.65 21.62
C PHE A 283 -13.85 17.12 22.56
N VAL A 284 -13.48 16.40 23.62
CA VAL A 284 -14.42 15.89 24.65
C VAL A 284 -15.16 17.05 25.32
N SER A 285 -14.42 18.08 25.73
CA SER A 285 -14.97 19.30 26.32
C SER A 285 -15.98 20.01 25.39
N GLU A 286 -15.73 19.99 24.08
CA GLU A 286 -16.59 20.62 23.09
C GLU A 286 -17.84 19.79 22.79
N LEU A 287 -17.71 18.46 22.73
CA LEU A 287 -18.83 17.52 22.60
C LEU A 287 -19.83 17.69 23.76
N PHE A 288 -19.34 17.77 24.99
CA PHE A 288 -20.19 17.98 26.17
C PHE A 288 -20.86 19.37 26.20
N LYS A 289 -20.22 20.44 25.70
CA LYS A 289 -20.88 21.75 25.56
C LYS A 289 -22.03 21.71 24.55
N ASP A 290 -21.87 20.99 23.44
CA ASP A 290 -22.94 20.82 22.44
C ASP A 290 -24.07 19.91 22.93
N TYR A 291 -23.77 18.90 23.75
CA TYR A 291 -24.78 18.09 24.43
C TYR A 291 -25.67 18.94 25.35
N ARG A 292 -25.07 19.73 26.25
CA ARG A 292 -25.80 20.63 27.18
C ARG A 292 -26.75 21.56 26.45
N LYS A 293 -26.28 22.27 25.42
CA LYS A 293 -27.11 23.18 24.59
C LYS A 293 -28.30 22.47 23.93
N ARG A 294 -28.11 21.24 23.42
CA ARG A 294 -29.20 20.45 22.83
C ARG A 294 -30.22 20.04 23.88
N GLU A 295 -29.75 19.64 25.06
CA GLU A 295 -30.65 19.25 26.14
C GLU A 295 -31.44 20.45 26.70
N GLU A 296 -30.77 21.58 26.94
CA GLU A 296 -31.40 22.86 27.27
C GLU A 296 -32.46 23.26 26.24
N TYR A 297 -32.15 23.13 24.94
CA TYR A 297 -33.08 23.39 23.85
C TYR A 297 -34.33 22.49 23.92
N PHE A 298 -34.18 21.16 23.99
CA PHE A 298 -35.34 20.26 24.07
C PHE A 298 -36.15 20.44 25.37
N ARG A 299 -35.48 20.62 26.52
CA ARG A 299 -36.12 20.95 27.81
C ARG A 299 -36.92 22.26 27.69
N SER A 300 -36.41 23.30 27.01
CA SER A 300 -37.11 24.58 26.81
C SER A 300 -38.39 24.47 25.97
N GLN A 301 -38.49 23.46 25.11
CA GLN A 301 -39.66 23.23 24.24
C GLN A 301 -40.74 22.34 24.90
N ASN A 302 -40.54 21.87 26.15
CA ASN A 302 -41.35 20.82 26.78
C ASN A 302 -41.45 19.53 25.93
N GLN A 303 -40.46 19.26 25.07
CA GLN A 303 -40.42 18.07 24.23
C GLN A 303 -39.36 17.11 24.75
N LEU A 304 -39.72 15.82 24.85
CA LEU A 304 -38.73 14.76 24.93
C LEU A 304 -37.85 14.84 23.67
N PRO A 305 -36.50 14.83 23.79
CA PRO A 305 -35.65 14.70 22.61
C PRO A 305 -36.03 13.42 21.85
N PRO A 306 -36.08 13.46 20.51
CA PRO A 306 -36.69 12.40 19.72
C PRO A 306 -36.06 11.05 20.03
N LYS A 307 -36.90 10.04 20.30
CA LYS A 307 -36.44 8.65 20.46
C LYS A 307 -35.79 8.21 19.15
N MET A 308 -34.46 8.10 19.14
CA MET A 308 -33.74 7.38 18.09
C MET A 308 -34.25 5.94 18.04
N CYS A 309 -34.91 5.58 16.94
CA CYS A 309 -35.46 4.25 16.73
C CYS A 309 -34.35 3.24 16.45
N PHE A 310 -33.79 2.64 17.50
CA PHE A 310 -33.30 1.28 17.40
C PHE A 310 -34.52 0.35 17.43
N GLU A 311 -35.03 -0.01 16.25
CA GLU A 311 -36.11 -0.98 16.15
C GLU A 311 -35.69 -2.35 16.70
N ARG A 312 -36.59 -2.96 17.46
CA ARG A 312 -36.50 -4.38 17.80
C ARG A 312 -36.95 -5.20 16.59
N THR A 313 -36.11 -6.12 16.15
CA THR A 313 -36.56 -7.28 15.36
C THR A 313 -36.27 -8.54 16.15
N ASP A 314 -37.01 -8.71 17.25
CA ASP A 314 -37.10 -9.98 17.96
C ASP A 314 -38.07 -10.88 17.18
N SER A 315 -37.60 -11.98 16.60
CA SER A 315 -38.45 -12.97 15.93
C SER A 315 -37.81 -14.36 15.94
N GLU A 316 -38.04 -15.12 17.01
CA GLU A 316 -37.73 -16.55 17.05
C GLU A 316 -38.84 -17.37 16.38
N THR A 317 -38.45 -18.44 15.70
CA THR A 317 -39.26 -19.63 15.32
C THR A 317 -40.68 -19.42 14.75
N ILE A 318 -40.83 -19.69 13.45
CA ILE A 318 -42.00 -20.40 12.90
C ILE A 318 -41.47 -21.58 12.08
N THR A 319 -42.09 -22.76 12.21
CA THR A 319 -41.69 -23.99 11.50
C THR A 319 -42.92 -24.80 11.07
N TYR A 320 -42.83 -25.46 9.91
CA TYR A 320 -43.82 -26.36 9.28
C TYR A 320 -45.10 -25.65 8.78
N GLU A 321 -45.20 -25.46 7.45
CA GLU A 321 -45.93 -26.31 6.47
C GLU A 321 -47.42 -25.90 6.34
N ARG A 322 -48.08 -25.92 5.16
CA ARG A 322 -47.81 -26.66 3.92
C ARG A 322 -48.46 -25.98 2.68
N THR A 323 -47.94 -26.25 1.46
CA THR A 323 -48.63 -26.33 0.13
C THR A 323 -49.89 -25.47 -0.11
N ASP A 324 -49.93 -24.48 -1.02
CA ASP A 324 -50.05 -24.57 -2.51
C ASP A 324 -51.27 -23.69 -2.94
N SER A 325 -51.50 -23.21 -4.17
CA SER A 325 -50.96 -23.46 -5.52
C SER A 325 -51.05 -22.19 -6.43
N HIS A 326 -50.57 -22.28 -7.69
CA HIS A 326 -50.43 -21.17 -8.65
C HIS A 326 -51.71 -20.62 -9.33
N LYS A 327 -51.62 -19.35 -9.78
CA LYS A 327 -51.91 -18.84 -11.14
C LYS A 327 -51.22 -17.44 -11.28
N GLN A 328 -50.41 -17.12 -12.29
CA GLN A 328 -50.70 -16.91 -13.73
C GLN A 328 -51.82 -15.88 -13.98
N GLY A 329 -51.62 -14.73 -14.64
CA GLY A 329 -50.37 -14.09 -15.14
C GLY A 329 -50.65 -13.02 -16.22
N ILE A 330 -49.57 -12.52 -16.87
CA ILE A 330 -49.53 -12.01 -18.27
C ILE A 330 -50.06 -10.58 -18.59
N GLU A 331 -49.10 -9.69 -18.88
CA GLU A 331 -49.03 -8.69 -19.99
C GLU A 331 -49.83 -7.36 -20.08
N ARG A 332 -49.22 -6.44 -20.86
CA ARG A 332 -49.75 -5.33 -21.70
C ARG A 332 -50.29 -4.03 -21.09
N THR A 333 -49.38 -3.05 -21.02
CA THR A 333 -49.45 -1.75 -21.76
C THR A 333 -50.81 -1.20 -22.22
N GLY A 334 -51.18 -0.02 -21.71
CA GLY A 334 -51.12 1.19 -22.56
C GLY A 334 -52.39 1.75 -23.22
N SER A 335 -53.42 2.10 -22.44
CA SER A 335 -54.45 3.11 -22.78
C SER A 335 -55.00 3.68 -21.45
N GLN A 336 -55.03 5.00 -21.21
CA GLN A 336 -55.86 6.08 -21.76
C GLN A 336 -57.22 6.23 -21.04
N GLU A 337 -57.45 7.45 -20.52
CA GLU A 337 -58.73 8.09 -20.15
C GLU A 337 -59.57 7.65 -18.92
N LEU A 338 -59.98 8.69 -18.16
CA LEU A 338 -61.33 8.93 -17.56
C LEU A 338 -61.86 7.96 -16.47
N SER A 339 -62.63 8.40 -15.46
CA SER A 339 -63.15 9.74 -15.06
C SER A 339 -63.66 9.70 -13.59
N LYS A 340 -64.27 10.81 -13.11
CA LYS A 340 -64.83 11.05 -11.75
C LYS A 340 -63.73 11.30 -10.70
N GLU A 341 -63.45 12.53 -10.24
CA GLU A 341 -64.20 13.80 -10.24
C GLU A 341 -65.54 13.77 -9.49
N LYS A 342 -65.53 14.37 -8.28
CA LYS A 342 -66.64 15.13 -7.63
C LYS A 342 -67.89 14.31 -7.20
N THR A 343 -68.76 14.77 -6.29
CA THR A 343 -68.98 16.13 -5.72
C THR A 343 -69.49 16.05 -4.26
N ASN A 344 -69.58 17.21 -3.58
CA ASN A 344 -70.40 17.59 -2.41
C ASN A 344 -71.45 16.60 -1.86
N SER A 345 -71.64 16.60 -0.53
CA SER A 345 -72.88 17.08 0.15
C SER A 345 -72.96 16.63 1.62
N GLN A 346 -73.90 17.24 2.36
CA GLN A 346 -74.40 16.76 3.67
C GLN A 346 -75.55 15.75 3.45
N GLU A 347 -75.78 14.84 4.41
CA GLU A 347 -76.98 13.95 4.52
C GLU A 347 -77.15 12.91 3.36
N LEU A 348 -77.93 11.81 3.39
CA LEU A 348 -78.52 10.84 4.36
C LEU A 348 -78.77 9.51 3.53
N ILE A 349 -79.41 8.38 3.89
CA ILE A 349 -80.23 7.80 4.99
C ILE A 349 -79.96 6.25 4.93
N THR A 350 -79.70 5.48 6.00
CA THR A 350 -80.59 4.87 7.03
C THR A 350 -81.44 3.65 6.59
N GLU A 351 -81.22 2.49 7.23
CA GLU A 351 -82.19 1.50 7.80
C GLU A 351 -81.35 0.50 8.66
N VAL A 352 -81.52 0.32 9.99
CA VAL A 352 -82.64 -0.19 10.85
C VAL A 352 -82.64 -1.73 10.87
N ILE A 353 -82.41 -2.44 12.00
CA ILE A 353 -83.20 -2.59 13.26
C ILE A 353 -82.29 -2.92 14.50
N ASP A 354 -82.64 -2.40 15.69
CA ASP A 354 -82.40 -2.84 17.12
C ASP A 354 -81.02 -3.39 17.63
N SER A 355 -80.62 -3.23 18.91
CA SER A 355 -81.17 -2.49 20.07
C SER A 355 -80.10 -2.18 21.17
N GLN A 356 -80.40 -1.15 21.97
CA GLN A 356 -80.06 -0.88 23.39
C GLN A 356 -78.64 -1.06 23.98
N ASP A 357 -78.24 -0.01 24.73
CA ASP A 357 -77.41 -0.02 25.97
C ASP A 357 -75.91 -0.44 25.91
N LEU A 358 -75.04 0.02 26.82
CA LEU A 358 -75.22 0.89 28.00
C LEU A 358 -74.46 2.22 27.90
N SER A 359 -74.97 3.25 28.60
CA SER A 359 -74.30 4.54 28.82
C SER A 359 -73.92 4.75 30.30
N THR A 360 -72.80 4.16 30.75
CA THR A 360 -72.31 4.31 32.14
C THR A 360 -70.80 4.56 32.25
N GLU A 361 -69.95 3.71 31.68
CA GLU A 361 -68.49 3.71 31.94
C GLU A 361 -67.72 4.98 31.52
N ARG A 362 -68.33 5.85 30.71
CA ARG A 362 -67.63 6.98 30.07
C ARG A 362 -67.45 8.23 30.94
N LYS A 363 -68.10 8.31 32.12
CA LYS A 363 -67.91 9.44 33.07
C LYS A 363 -66.76 9.19 34.03
N ASP A 364 -66.77 8.07 34.72
CA ASP A 364 -65.77 7.70 35.74
C ASP A 364 -64.34 7.69 35.16
N ALA A 365 -64.20 7.26 33.89
CA ALA A 365 -62.95 7.29 33.15
C ALA A 365 -62.38 8.71 32.91
N GLN A 366 -63.21 9.77 32.88
CA GLN A 366 -62.74 11.15 32.69
C GLN A 366 -62.29 11.81 34.00
N GLU A 367 -62.87 11.41 35.14
CA GLU A 367 -62.52 11.96 36.45
C GLU A 367 -61.17 11.40 36.94
N LEU A 368 -60.98 10.08 36.83
CA LEU A 368 -59.70 9.39 37.12
C LEU A 368 -58.51 9.91 36.29
N ILE A 369 -58.75 10.46 35.10
CA ILE A 369 -57.67 11.03 34.27
C ILE A 369 -57.24 12.41 34.80
N ARG A 370 -58.13 13.22 35.39
CA ARG A 370 -57.79 14.55 35.93
C ARG A 370 -56.91 14.47 37.17
N GLU A 371 -57.22 13.59 38.11
CA GLU A 371 -56.37 13.40 39.31
C GLU A 371 -54.97 12.88 38.95
N ARG A 372 -54.86 12.04 37.92
CA ARG A 372 -53.58 11.49 37.46
C ARG A 372 -52.68 12.50 36.74
N ILE A 373 -53.26 13.56 36.16
CA ILE A 373 -52.50 14.67 35.57
C ILE A 373 -51.99 15.60 36.68
N ASN A 374 -52.86 16.02 37.60
CA ASN A 374 -52.48 16.93 38.69
C ASN A 374 -51.40 16.32 39.62
N SER A 375 -51.39 15.00 39.81
CA SER A 375 -50.37 14.30 40.58
C SER A 375 -49.02 14.10 39.86
N GLN A 376 -48.94 14.35 38.54
CA GLN A 376 -47.67 14.33 37.80
C GLN A 376 -47.02 15.71 37.62
N GLU A 377 -47.74 16.81 37.77
CA GLU A 377 -47.16 18.16 37.64
C GLU A 377 -46.36 18.60 38.88
N ALA A 378 -46.57 17.96 40.03
CA ALA A 378 -45.97 18.33 41.32
C ALA A 378 -44.47 18.02 41.48
N SER A 379 -43.83 17.35 40.51
CA SER A 379 -42.40 16.98 40.56
C SER A 379 -41.53 17.74 39.55
N LYS A 380 -41.98 18.89 39.05
CA LYS A 380 -41.19 19.84 38.22
C LYS A 380 -40.09 20.54 39.03
N GLY A 381 -39.08 19.78 39.46
CA GLY A 381 -37.85 20.33 40.02
C GLY A 381 -37.08 21.13 38.97
N ARG A 382 -36.72 22.37 39.31
CA ARG A 382 -35.63 23.07 38.60
C ARG A 382 -34.34 22.30 38.88
N THR A 383 -33.71 21.77 37.84
CA THR A 383 -32.37 21.18 37.98
C THR A 383 -31.32 22.28 37.89
N ASP A 384 -30.34 22.23 38.78
CA ASP A 384 -29.32 23.25 38.95
C ASP A 384 -28.21 23.11 37.90
N PRO A 385 -27.56 24.20 37.43
CA PRO A 385 -26.33 24.11 36.63
C PRO A 385 -25.22 23.21 37.22
N GLN A 386 -25.21 22.98 38.54
CA GLN A 386 -24.34 22.00 39.20
C GLN A 386 -24.67 20.54 38.82
N GLU A 387 -25.94 20.21 38.56
CA GLU A 387 -26.35 18.84 38.23
C GLU A 387 -25.93 18.44 36.81
N LEU A 388 -26.04 19.32 35.80
CA LEU A 388 -25.53 19.01 34.44
C LEU A 388 -23.99 18.89 34.40
N ASN A 389 -23.27 19.62 35.27
CA ASN A 389 -21.84 19.38 35.47
C ASN A 389 -21.59 17.99 36.08
N THR A 390 -22.40 17.59 37.07
CA THR A 390 -22.30 16.28 37.72
C THR A 390 -22.57 15.12 36.74
N GLU A 391 -23.59 15.21 35.89
CA GLU A 391 -23.87 14.19 34.87
C GLU A 391 -22.75 14.11 33.80
N THR A 392 -22.07 15.22 33.51
CA THR A 392 -20.89 15.21 32.61
C THR A 392 -19.74 14.40 33.23
N VAL A 393 -19.42 14.65 34.50
CA VAL A 393 -18.34 13.95 35.23
C VAL A 393 -18.66 12.46 35.40
N GLU A 394 -19.92 12.09 35.65
CA GLU A 394 -20.31 10.68 35.75
C GLU A 394 -20.14 9.90 34.44
N ILE A 395 -20.28 10.55 33.28
CA ILE A 395 -19.99 9.95 31.97
C ILE A 395 -18.48 9.78 31.78
N GLU A 396 -17.68 10.79 32.11
CA GLU A 396 -16.22 10.76 31.95
C GLU A 396 -15.56 9.70 32.85
N ASP A 397 -15.88 9.67 34.15
CA ASP A 397 -15.36 8.67 35.11
C ASP A 397 -15.72 7.22 34.73
N PHE A 398 -16.92 7.01 34.19
CA PHE A 398 -17.34 5.71 33.69
C PHE A 398 -16.54 5.30 32.45
N LEU A 399 -16.36 6.20 31.49
CA LEU A 399 -15.58 5.93 30.28
C LEU A 399 -14.10 5.70 30.60
N MET A 400 -13.52 6.46 31.54
CA MET A 400 -12.18 6.22 32.11
C MET A 400 -12.07 4.80 32.66
N SER A 401 -13.03 4.38 33.49
CA SER A 401 -13.02 3.08 34.15
C SER A 401 -13.26 1.91 33.18
N LEU A 402 -14.13 2.08 32.19
CA LEU A 402 -14.36 1.10 31.12
C LEU A 402 -13.15 0.97 30.18
N ALA A 403 -12.55 2.09 29.78
CA ALA A 403 -11.35 2.10 28.93
C ALA A 403 -10.16 1.43 29.62
N PHE A 404 -9.94 1.71 30.92
CA PHE A 404 -8.89 1.09 31.72
C PHE A 404 -9.10 -0.42 31.85
N LYS A 405 -10.33 -0.89 32.17
CA LYS A 405 -10.63 -2.33 32.26
C LYS A 405 -10.49 -3.05 30.91
N LEU A 406 -10.86 -2.40 29.80
CA LEU A 406 -10.59 -2.91 28.45
C LEU A 406 -9.09 -2.97 28.12
N GLN A 407 -8.31 -1.96 28.54
CA GLN A 407 -6.85 -1.91 28.36
C GLN A 407 -6.14 -3.01 29.17
N CYS A 408 -6.48 -3.21 30.45
CA CYS A 408 -6.00 -4.33 31.28
C CYS A 408 -6.23 -5.69 30.59
N ARG A 409 -7.42 -5.87 30.00
CA ARG A 409 -7.80 -7.10 29.27
C ARG A 409 -7.29 -7.18 27.81
N ASN A 410 -6.49 -6.20 27.35
CA ASN A 410 -6.07 -6.01 25.95
C ASN A 410 -7.22 -6.17 24.93
N LYS A 411 -8.35 -5.50 25.18
CA LYS A 411 -9.56 -5.56 24.35
C LYS A 411 -9.95 -4.18 23.84
N ILE A 412 -10.58 -4.17 22.67
CA ILE A 412 -11.18 -2.97 22.04
C ILE A 412 -12.72 -2.97 22.13
N SER A 413 -13.31 -4.03 22.68
CA SER A 413 -14.75 -4.21 22.86
C SER A 413 -15.04 -5.17 24.03
N CYS A 414 -16.26 -5.10 24.56
CA CYS A 414 -16.79 -6.09 25.51
C CYS A 414 -18.26 -6.38 25.24
N LYS A 415 -18.80 -7.45 25.85
CA LYS A 415 -20.26 -7.69 25.86
C LYS A 415 -20.98 -6.52 26.55
N TYR A 416 -22.23 -6.27 26.16
CA TYR A 416 -23.07 -5.25 26.83
C TYR A 416 -23.25 -5.52 28.33
N SER A 417 -23.25 -6.80 28.77
CA SER A 417 -23.28 -7.13 30.20
C SER A 417 -22.04 -6.56 30.91
N CYS A 418 -20.85 -6.77 30.37
CA CYS A 418 -19.59 -6.31 30.94
C CYS A 418 -19.49 -4.76 30.99
N ALA A 419 -20.02 -4.06 29.99
CA ALA A 419 -20.15 -2.61 30.04
C ALA A 419 -21.13 -2.14 31.13
N LEU A 420 -22.23 -2.89 31.35
CA LEU A 420 -23.19 -2.63 32.41
C LEU A 420 -22.63 -2.97 33.80
N GLU A 421 -21.91 -4.08 33.96
CA GLU A 421 -21.21 -4.49 35.19
C GLU A 421 -20.25 -3.39 35.67
N VAL A 422 -19.50 -2.76 34.75
CA VAL A 422 -18.62 -1.61 35.05
C VAL A 422 -19.43 -0.36 35.45
N ALA A 423 -20.56 -0.09 34.80
CA ALA A 423 -21.43 1.04 35.15
C ALA A 423 -22.12 0.85 36.52
N GLU A 424 -22.52 -0.38 36.84
CA GLU A 424 -23.13 -0.76 38.12
C GLU A 424 -22.09 -0.63 39.26
N ALA A 425 -20.88 -1.16 39.08
CA ALA A 425 -19.78 -1.05 40.05
C ALA A 425 -19.28 0.41 40.25
N TYR A 426 -19.26 1.22 39.19
CA TYR A 426 -18.93 2.65 39.31
C TYR A 426 -19.91 3.39 40.24
N ILE A 427 -21.21 3.16 40.07
CA ILE A 427 -22.27 3.78 40.89
C ILE A 427 -22.22 3.30 42.35
N GLU A 428 -21.84 2.04 42.58
CA GLU A 428 -21.62 1.48 43.92
C GLU A 428 -20.42 2.16 44.63
N SER A 429 -19.30 2.34 43.94
CA SER A 429 -18.07 2.92 44.51
C SER A 429 -18.23 4.36 45.03
N ARG A 430 -19.21 5.13 44.53
CA ARG A 430 -19.54 6.48 45.02
C ARG A 430 -20.40 6.50 46.30
N ARG A 431 -20.61 5.38 47.00
CA ARG A 431 -21.34 5.31 48.29
C ARG A 431 -20.55 4.66 49.44
N PRO A 432 -19.65 5.39 50.11
CA PRO A 432 -19.06 4.92 51.36
C PRO A 432 -20.12 4.72 52.45
N GLY A 433 -20.10 3.57 53.15
CA GLY A 433 -20.77 3.42 54.44
C GLY A 433 -22.22 2.89 54.47
N ARG A 434 -22.69 2.15 53.45
CA ARG A 434 -23.91 1.33 53.57
C ARG A 434 -23.68 -0.10 53.08
N THR A 435 -23.93 -1.08 53.95
CA THR A 435 -23.87 -2.51 53.65
C THR A 435 -25.16 -3.01 53.01
N ILE A 436 -25.01 -3.76 51.91
CA ILE A 436 -25.91 -4.85 51.45
C ILE A 436 -27.36 -4.44 51.13
N GLU A 437 -27.59 -3.98 49.90
CA GLU A 437 -28.45 -4.68 48.91
C GLU A 437 -28.45 -3.97 47.54
N TYR A 438 -28.57 -4.74 46.46
CA TYR A 438 -28.54 -4.20 45.08
C TYR A 438 -29.87 -3.52 44.74
N SER A 439 -29.96 -2.21 44.96
CA SER A 439 -31.24 -1.52 44.76
C SER A 439 -31.65 -1.53 43.28
N ARG A 440 -32.95 -1.74 43.03
CA ARG A 440 -33.55 -1.71 41.69
C ARG A 440 -33.37 -0.35 40.99
N SER A 441 -33.05 0.70 41.75
CA SER A 441 -32.77 2.06 41.26
C SER A 441 -31.37 2.18 40.65
N ASP A 442 -30.35 1.58 41.27
CA ASP A 442 -28.95 1.74 40.85
C ASP A 442 -28.68 1.05 39.51
N ARG A 443 -29.27 -0.13 39.32
CA ARG A 443 -29.32 -0.83 38.03
C ARG A 443 -30.11 -0.08 36.94
N VAL A 444 -31.00 0.84 37.30
CA VAL A 444 -31.64 1.75 36.33
C VAL A 444 -30.73 2.93 36.01
N ARG A 445 -30.04 3.51 37.00
CA ARG A 445 -29.04 4.57 36.79
C ARG A 445 -27.86 4.10 35.92
N ALA A 446 -27.34 2.89 36.16
CA ALA A 446 -26.28 2.30 35.34
C ALA A 446 -26.70 2.13 33.86
N LYS A 447 -27.95 1.73 33.62
CA LYS A 447 -28.53 1.64 32.28
C LYS A 447 -28.75 3.01 31.64
N LYS A 448 -29.17 4.03 32.41
CA LYS A 448 -29.25 5.43 31.93
C LYS A 448 -27.86 5.89 31.44
N LEU A 449 -26.86 5.79 32.31
CA LEU A 449 -25.48 6.22 32.05
C LEU A 449 -24.90 5.59 30.78
N LEU A 450 -25.02 4.27 30.65
CA LEU A 450 -24.58 3.53 29.45
C LEU A 450 -25.38 3.90 28.19
N GLN A 451 -26.68 4.21 28.32
CA GLN A 451 -27.51 4.66 27.20
C GLN A 451 -27.17 6.09 26.76
N ASP A 452 -26.80 6.99 27.68
CA ASP A 452 -26.38 8.36 27.35
C ASP A 452 -24.98 8.39 26.70
N CYS A 453 -24.06 7.50 27.12
CA CYS A 453 -22.79 7.28 26.42
C CYS A 453 -22.99 6.83 24.95
N LEU A 454 -24.01 6.00 24.70
CA LEU A 454 -24.39 5.55 23.35
C LEU A 454 -25.05 6.68 22.53
N ARG A 455 -25.91 7.51 23.16
CA ARG A 455 -26.54 8.68 22.51
C ARG A 455 -25.52 9.76 22.11
N LEU A 456 -24.45 9.90 22.88
CA LEU A 456 -23.35 10.82 22.61
C LEU A 456 -22.40 10.35 21.50
N GLY A 457 -22.49 9.08 21.07
CA GLY A 457 -21.54 8.46 20.14
C GLY A 457 -20.14 8.22 20.74
N LEU A 458 -19.98 8.41 22.06
CA LEU A 458 -18.75 8.08 22.79
C LEU A 458 -18.54 6.55 22.81
N LEU A 459 -19.64 5.80 22.92
CA LEU A 459 -19.69 4.36 22.71
C LEU A 459 -20.57 4.03 21.50
N ILE A 460 -20.27 2.91 20.83
CA ILE A 460 -21.08 2.28 19.79
C ILE A 460 -21.42 0.86 20.22
N ARG A 461 -22.68 0.46 20.03
CA ARG A 461 -23.18 -0.90 20.31
C ARG A 461 -23.44 -1.65 19.01
N THR A 462 -22.87 -2.85 18.88
CA THR A 462 -23.18 -3.83 17.84
C THR A 462 -24.20 -4.86 18.35
N ARG A 463 -24.55 -5.87 17.52
CA ARG A 463 -25.48 -6.95 17.91
C ARG A 463 -25.08 -7.68 19.22
N SER A 464 -23.79 -7.77 19.55
CA SER A 464 -23.30 -8.50 20.73
C SER A 464 -22.37 -7.69 21.66
N GLU A 465 -21.81 -6.58 21.20
CA GLU A 465 -20.69 -5.90 21.86
C GLU A 465 -20.85 -4.38 21.94
N VAL A 466 -20.06 -3.75 22.81
CA VAL A 466 -19.90 -2.31 22.97
C VAL A 466 -18.42 -1.96 22.77
N LYS A 467 -18.12 -0.92 21.99
CA LYS A 467 -16.77 -0.37 21.79
C LYS A 467 -16.78 1.16 21.77
N PHE A 468 -15.61 1.79 21.94
CA PHE A 468 -15.45 3.24 21.79
C PHE A 468 -15.73 3.68 20.35
N GLY A 469 -16.35 4.85 20.18
CA GLY A 469 -16.93 5.26 18.89
C GLY A 469 -15.93 5.71 17.82
N ILE A 470 -14.82 6.34 18.21
CA ILE A 470 -13.90 7.03 17.30
C ILE A 470 -12.79 6.10 16.79
N ASP A 471 -11.78 5.84 17.63
CA ASP A 471 -10.69 4.91 17.34
C ASP A 471 -10.10 4.31 18.63
N ARG A 472 -9.09 3.44 18.49
CA ARG A 472 -8.37 2.87 19.63
C ARG A 472 -7.61 3.93 20.44
N ALA A 473 -7.10 4.99 19.82
CA ALA A 473 -6.38 6.04 20.53
C ALA A 473 -7.31 6.85 21.46
N PHE A 474 -8.60 6.95 21.14
CA PHE A 474 -9.61 7.53 22.02
C PHE A 474 -9.91 6.66 23.27
N GLN A 475 -9.87 5.32 23.14
CA GLN A 475 -9.86 4.42 24.31
C GLN A 475 -8.56 4.59 25.12
N GLU A 476 -7.40 4.66 24.46
CA GLU A 476 -6.11 4.85 25.12
C GLU A 476 -6.05 6.20 25.87
N TYR A 477 -6.73 7.25 25.39
CA TYR A 477 -6.90 8.53 26.10
C TYR A 477 -7.71 8.40 27.40
N PHE A 478 -8.87 7.72 27.38
CA PHE A 478 -9.65 7.51 28.61
C PHE A 478 -8.94 6.59 29.61
N ALA A 479 -8.19 5.58 29.13
CA ALA A 479 -7.31 4.79 29.98
C ALA A 479 -6.16 5.63 30.57
N ALA A 480 -5.64 6.62 29.82
CA ALA A 480 -4.57 7.51 30.27
C ALA A 480 -5.04 8.51 31.33
N LEU A 481 -6.26 9.03 31.22
CA LEU A 481 -6.93 9.79 32.28
C LEU A 481 -7.07 8.95 33.56
N LYS A 482 -7.50 7.68 33.47
CA LYS A 482 -7.59 6.80 34.65
C LYS A 482 -6.21 6.53 35.27
N LEU A 483 -5.22 6.21 34.44
CA LEU A 483 -3.83 5.99 34.87
C LEU A 483 -3.24 7.25 35.54
N LYS A 484 -3.55 8.45 35.02
CA LYS A 484 -3.22 9.72 35.66
C LYS A 484 -3.80 9.81 37.08
N THR A 485 -5.11 9.56 37.26
CA THR A 485 -5.71 9.62 38.61
C THR A 485 -5.12 8.62 39.60
N TYR A 486 -4.68 7.45 39.14
CA TYR A 486 -4.00 6.45 39.99
C TYR A 486 -2.58 6.90 40.34
N PHE A 487 -1.83 7.46 39.39
CA PHE A 487 -0.51 8.04 39.62
C PHE A 487 -0.57 9.20 40.62
N GLU A 488 -1.46 10.16 40.42
CA GLU A 488 -1.63 11.34 41.29
C GLU A 488 -2.16 11.00 42.71
N SER A 489 -2.84 9.87 42.87
CA SER A 489 -3.25 9.33 44.18
C SER A 489 -2.19 8.45 44.85
N GLY A 490 -1.01 8.30 44.24
CA GLY A 490 0.11 7.53 44.81
C GLY A 490 -0.05 6.01 44.74
N MET A 491 -0.92 5.49 43.87
CA MET A 491 -1.00 4.05 43.63
C MET A 491 0.22 3.54 42.83
N ASP A 492 0.63 2.30 43.09
CA ASP A 492 1.67 1.65 42.29
C ASP A 492 1.21 1.42 40.85
N THR A 493 1.85 2.14 39.93
CA THR A 493 1.63 2.09 38.48
C THR A 493 2.79 1.40 37.74
N SER A 494 3.80 0.90 38.46
CA SER A 494 5.04 0.32 37.89
C SER A 494 4.79 -0.82 36.89
N LYS A 495 3.78 -1.67 37.17
CA LYS A 495 3.35 -2.76 36.28
C LYS A 495 2.99 -2.29 34.86
N ALA A 496 2.46 -1.08 34.70
CA ALA A 496 2.17 -0.53 33.37
C ALA A 496 3.45 -0.14 32.61
N PHE A 497 4.45 0.43 33.29
CA PHE A 497 5.69 0.92 32.66
C PHE A 497 6.55 -0.20 32.05
N ILE A 498 6.36 -1.44 32.50
CA ILE A 498 7.05 -2.63 32.00
C ILE A 498 6.34 -3.24 30.78
N ASN A 499 5.01 -3.07 30.63
CA ASN A 499 4.26 -3.75 29.58
C ASN A 499 4.13 -2.92 28.28
N PRO A 500 4.63 -3.40 27.12
CA PRO A 500 4.63 -2.64 25.86
C PRO A 500 3.24 -2.18 25.37
N ARG A 501 2.16 -2.89 25.73
CA ARG A 501 0.79 -2.53 25.30
C ARG A 501 0.28 -1.23 25.94
N TRP A 502 0.92 -0.75 27.01
CA TRP A 502 0.58 0.49 27.71
C TRP A 502 1.37 1.72 27.22
N GLU A 503 2.35 1.58 26.34
CA GLU A 503 3.21 2.71 25.89
C GLU A 503 2.41 3.95 25.47
N ASN A 504 1.42 3.80 24.58
CA ASN A 504 0.56 4.91 24.14
C ASN A 504 -0.20 5.56 25.30
N VAL A 505 -0.68 4.75 26.26
CA VAL A 505 -1.44 5.21 27.42
C VAL A 505 -0.55 6.02 28.34
N ILE A 506 0.68 5.55 28.60
CA ILE A 506 1.66 6.22 29.47
C ILE A 506 2.20 7.51 28.82
N MET A 507 2.40 7.52 27.50
CA MET A 507 2.71 8.75 26.75
C MET A 507 1.57 9.77 26.85
N LEU A 508 0.31 9.35 26.66
CA LEU A 508 -0.85 10.25 26.83
C LEU A 508 -1.01 10.71 28.29
N THR A 509 -0.72 9.86 29.28
CA THR A 509 -0.67 10.28 30.70
C THR A 509 0.40 11.35 30.92
N SER A 510 1.57 11.22 30.28
CA SER A 510 2.63 12.23 30.33
C SER A 510 2.25 13.56 29.66
N ASP A 511 1.46 13.52 28.57
CA ASP A 511 0.87 14.71 27.93
C ASP A 511 -0.27 15.33 28.77
N LEU A 512 -0.82 14.61 29.76
CA LEU A 512 -1.90 15.06 30.64
C LEU A 512 -1.43 15.58 32.02
N LEU A 513 -0.16 15.37 32.40
CA LEU A 513 0.43 15.89 33.64
C LEU A 513 1.01 17.29 33.45
N GLU A 514 0.90 18.13 34.48
CA GLU A 514 1.47 19.49 34.49
C GLU A 514 3.01 19.44 34.56
N SER A 515 3.56 18.54 35.38
CA SER A 515 4.99 18.19 35.39
C SER A 515 5.19 16.73 34.99
N GLY A 516 6.10 16.47 34.06
CA GLY A 516 6.50 15.11 33.69
C GLY A 516 7.55 14.49 34.62
N GLU A 517 8.03 15.22 35.62
CA GLU A 517 9.24 14.84 36.38
C GLU A 517 9.06 13.58 37.24
N GLU A 518 8.00 13.48 38.02
CA GLU A 518 7.75 12.31 38.87
C GLU A 518 7.46 11.06 38.05
N LEU A 519 6.65 11.19 36.98
CA LEU A 519 6.34 10.08 36.08
C LEU A 519 7.61 9.55 35.39
N VAL A 520 8.45 10.44 34.86
CA VAL A 520 9.72 10.05 34.21
C VAL A 520 10.68 9.40 35.20
N ASN A 521 10.80 9.92 36.43
CA ASN A 521 11.61 9.30 37.47
C ASN A 521 11.07 7.92 37.90
N SER A 522 9.75 7.71 37.90
CA SER A 522 9.12 6.42 38.19
C SER A 522 9.35 5.40 37.07
N ILE A 523 9.22 5.78 35.80
CA ILE A 523 9.54 4.94 34.64
C ILE A 523 11.05 4.60 34.57
N VAL A 524 11.92 5.53 34.96
CA VAL A 524 13.36 5.26 35.12
C VAL A 524 13.62 4.26 36.25
N SER A 525 12.88 4.37 37.36
CA SER A 525 12.99 3.44 38.50
C SER A 525 12.48 2.03 38.15
N SER A 526 11.51 1.90 37.24
CA SER A 526 11.10 0.61 36.66
C SER A 526 12.03 0.12 35.53
N GLY A 527 13.19 0.75 35.33
CA GLY A 527 14.22 0.37 34.35
C GLY A 527 13.93 0.73 32.89
N ASN A 528 12.75 1.22 32.54
CA ASN A 528 12.36 1.44 31.14
C ASN A 528 12.83 2.81 30.61
N LEU A 529 14.15 2.97 30.50
CA LEU A 529 14.80 4.21 30.02
C LEU A 529 14.31 4.65 28.62
N TYR A 530 13.90 3.69 27.78
CA TYR A 530 13.39 3.99 26.44
C TYR A 530 12.00 4.64 26.48
N LEU A 531 11.08 4.12 27.31
CA LEU A 531 9.79 4.75 27.54
C LEU A 531 9.93 6.09 28.27
N ALA A 532 10.83 6.18 29.25
CA ALA A 532 11.16 7.44 29.92
C ALA A 532 11.58 8.52 28.90
N SER A 533 12.35 8.16 27.87
CA SER A 533 12.75 9.10 26.79
C SER A 533 11.58 9.61 25.94
N LYS A 534 10.49 8.85 25.84
CA LYS A 534 9.27 9.23 25.12
C LYS A 534 8.39 10.16 25.95
N CYS A 535 8.37 9.97 27.27
CA CYS A 535 7.63 10.80 28.23
C CYS A 535 8.38 12.09 28.65
N ALA A 536 9.71 12.15 28.43
CA ALA A 536 10.57 13.22 28.93
C ALA A 536 10.29 14.64 28.38
N LEU A 537 9.33 14.87 27.48
CA LEU A 537 9.08 16.18 26.85
C LEU A 537 8.93 17.31 27.89
N ARG A 538 8.04 17.13 28.88
CA ARG A 538 7.78 18.09 29.97
C ARG A 538 8.73 17.97 31.19
N ALA A 539 9.75 17.10 31.15
CA ALA A 539 10.68 16.94 32.26
C ALA A 539 11.69 18.10 32.38
N SER A 540 12.19 18.35 33.58
CA SER A 540 13.23 19.36 33.85
C SER A 540 14.54 19.09 33.08
N PRO A 541 15.39 20.10 32.85
CA PRO A 541 16.72 19.90 32.27
C PRO A 541 17.60 18.95 33.10
N GLU A 542 17.40 18.91 34.41
CA GLU A 542 18.14 18.04 35.34
C GLU A 542 17.74 16.58 35.19
N THR A 543 16.42 16.29 35.16
CA THR A 543 15.91 14.93 34.95
C THR A 543 16.18 14.44 33.52
N LYS A 544 16.13 15.33 32.51
CA LYS A 544 16.69 15.06 31.17
C LYS A 544 18.18 14.74 31.22
N GLY A 545 18.97 15.46 32.01
CA GLY A 545 20.40 15.20 32.21
C GLY A 545 20.72 13.86 32.87
N LYS A 546 19.97 13.49 33.92
CA LYS A 546 20.04 12.16 34.57
C LYS A 546 19.74 11.05 33.56
N LEU A 547 18.64 11.16 32.81
CA LEU A 547 18.24 10.19 31.79
C LEU A 547 19.24 10.12 30.62
N CYS A 548 19.74 11.27 30.15
CA CYS A 548 20.84 11.36 29.18
C CYS A 548 22.07 10.58 29.65
N THR A 549 22.43 10.68 30.93
CA THR A 549 23.57 9.97 31.52
C THR A 549 23.34 8.46 31.59
N LEU A 550 22.12 8.01 31.94
CA LEU A 550 21.76 6.59 31.99
C LEU A 550 21.70 5.94 30.60
N LEU A 551 21.17 6.65 29.61
CA LEU A 551 21.14 6.20 28.21
C LEU A 551 22.53 6.24 27.55
N ALA A 552 23.38 7.19 27.89
CA ALA A 552 24.75 7.26 27.36
C ALA A 552 25.56 5.98 27.67
N ARG A 553 25.40 5.42 28.88
CA ARG A 553 26.02 4.13 29.29
C ARG A 553 25.56 2.93 28.45
N LYS A 554 24.49 3.04 27.67
CA LYS A 554 24.04 2.01 26.73
C LYS A 554 24.70 2.11 25.36
N LEU A 555 25.41 3.20 25.07
CA LEU A 555 26.28 3.32 23.89
C LEU A 555 27.54 2.46 24.02
N ASP A 556 28.01 2.25 25.26
CA ASP A 556 29.15 1.38 25.59
C ASP A 556 28.82 -0.14 25.51
N SER A 557 27.58 -0.49 25.16
CA SER A 557 27.13 -1.88 25.04
C SER A 557 27.87 -2.64 23.93
N LYS A 558 28.00 -3.96 24.05
CA LYS A 558 28.49 -4.81 22.94
C LYS A 558 27.41 -5.10 21.88
N TYR A 559 26.17 -4.67 22.08
CA TYR A 559 25.06 -4.94 21.15
C TYR A 559 24.65 -3.69 20.36
N THR A 560 24.80 -3.75 19.04
CA THR A 560 24.33 -2.76 18.05
C THR A 560 22.87 -2.37 18.27
N VAL A 561 22.00 -3.35 18.55
CA VAL A 561 20.55 -3.11 18.76
C VAL A 561 20.31 -2.20 19.96
N GLU A 562 21.06 -2.40 21.05
CA GLU A 562 20.95 -1.60 22.27
C GLU A 562 21.50 -0.18 22.03
N LYS A 563 22.67 -0.06 21.38
CA LYS A 563 23.23 1.24 20.95
C LYS A 563 22.24 2.04 20.11
N VAL A 564 21.65 1.42 19.08
CA VAL A 564 20.67 2.05 18.18
C VAL A 564 19.45 2.60 18.94
N ARG A 565 18.92 1.84 19.90
CA ARG A 565 17.79 2.29 20.74
C ARG A 565 18.18 3.42 21.69
N ALA A 566 19.38 3.36 22.26
CA ALA A 566 19.93 4.42 23.09
C ALA A 566 20.11 5.72 22.29
N ILE A 567 20.68 5.65 21.08
CA ILE A 567 20.83 6.78 20.14
C ILE A 567 19.49 7.46 19.86
N GLN A 568 18.50 6.69 19.43
CA GLN A 568 17.14 7.18 19.14
C GLN A 568 16.48 7.83 20.36
N SER A 569 16.74 7.29 21.56
CA SER A 569 16.17 7.77 22.82
C SER A 569 16.86 9.03 23.32
N LEU A 570 18.18 9.11 23.18
CA LEU A 570 18.95 10.33 23.40
C LEU A 570 18.48 11.45 22.46
N GLY A 571 18.25 11.18 21.17
CA GLY A 571 17.74 12.19 20.22
C GLY A 571 16.49 12.94 20.69
N ARG A 572 15.61 12.29 21.46
CA ARG A 572 14.37 12.89 22.02
C ARG A 572 14.62 13.85 23.18
N LEU A 573 15.82 13.84 23.78
CA LEU A 573 16.20 14.64 24.94
C LEU A 573 16.87 15.98 24.57
N GLY A 574 16.83 16.36 23.29
CA GLY A 574 17.32 17.65 22.80
C GLY A 574 18.80 17.86 23.08
N ALA A 575 19.17 19.02 23.64
CA ALA A 575 20.57 19.46 23.74
C ALA A 575 21.50 18.56 24.57
N CYS A 576 21.02 17.83 25.59
CA CYS A 576 21.87 16.84 26.28
C CYS A 576 22.03 15.57 25.45
N GLY A 577 20.97 15.15 24.76
CA GLY A 577 20.95 13.96 23.93
C GLY A 577 21.80 14.08 22.67
N ILE A 578 21.74 15.23 22.00
CA ILE A 578 22.64 15.60 20.90
C ILE A 578 24.09 15.44 21.34
N LYS A 579 24.47 16.04 22.49
CA LYS A 579 25.85 15.97 23.01
C LYS A 579 26.28 14.53 23.34
N ALA A 580 25.41 13.73 23.95
CA ALA A 580 25.70 12.32 24.25
C ALA A 580 25.89 11.48 22.97
N ASN A 581 25.09 11.72 21.93
CA ASN A 581 25.16 10.99 20.66
C ASN A 581 26.44 11.25 19.84
N ILE A 582 27.17 12.37 20.05
CA ILE A 582 28.36 12.70 19.24
C ILE A 582 29.42 11.59 19.27
N GLY A 583 29.56 10.87 20.40
CA GLY A 583 30.51 9.76 20.52
C GLY A 583 30.24 8.60 19.56
N ALA A 584 28.95 8.28 19.32
CA ALA A 584 28.53 7.15 18.51
C ALA A 584 28.76 7.34 16.98
N LEU A 585 29.12 8.55 16.53
CA LEU A 585 29.63 8.78 15.17
C LEU A 585 31.02 8.17 14.94
N LYS A 586 31.73 7.79 16.01
CA LYS A 586 33.06 7.14 15.94
C LYS A 586 32.99 5.62 16.17
N ASP A 587 31.79 5.04 16.20
CA ASP A 587 31.63 3.60 16.38
C ASP A 587 32.19 2.80 15.19
N LYS A 588 32.67 1.59 15.45
CA LYS A 588 33.12 0.66 14.40
C LYS A 588 31.96 0.15 13.55
N ASP A 589 30.74 0.06 14.10
CA ASP A 589 29.58 -0.42 13.37
C ASP A 589 28.93 0.71 12.54
N ILE A 590 28.93 0.52 11.22
CA ILE A 590 28.30 1.41 10.24
C ILE A 590 26.83 1.67 10.57
N ARG A 591 26.09 0.70 11.11
CA ARG A 591 24.68 0.85 11.53
C ARG A 591 24.53 1.88 12.65
N VAL A 592 25.45 1.85 13.61
CA VAL A 592 25.49 2.77 14.76
C VAL A 592 25.82 4.18 14.28
N LYS A 593 26.85 4.34 13.44
CA LYS A 593 27.21 5.64 12.84
C LYS A 593 26.06 6.24 12.02
N ARG A 594 25.41 5.43 11.17
CA ARG A 594 24.27 5.88 10.34
C ARG A 594 23.07 6.32 11.15
N GLU A 595 22.62 5.51 12.11
CA GLU A 595 21.46 5.89 12.93
C GLU A 595 21.77 7.12 13.80
N THR A 596 23.00 7.24 14.31
CA THR A 596 23.46 8.46 15.01
C THR A 596 23.37 9.68 14.11
N THR A 597 23.87 9.56 12.88
CA THR A 597 23.83 10.63 11.86
C THR A 597 22.39 11.06 11.57
N LYS A 598 21.52 10.11 11.24
CA LYS A 598 20.08 10.32 11.00
C LYS A 598 19.39 11.00 12.17
N VAL A 599 19.55 10.47 13.39
CA VAL A 599 18.89 11.00 14.59
C VAL A 599 19.38 12.41 14.93
N LEU A 600 20.65 12.73 14.69
CA LEU A 600 21.16 14.10 14.81
C LEU A 600 20.46 15.06 13.82
N GLY A 601 20.21 14.64 12.58
CA GLY A 601 19.40 15.39 11.61
C GLY A 601 17.94 15.55 12.04
N GLU A 602 17.31 14.49 12.57
CA GLU A 602 15.93 14.51 13.06
C GLU A 602 15.71 15.52 14.20
N THR A 603 16.76 15.87 14.98
CA THR A 603 16.66 16.93 16.01
C THR A 603 16.46 18.34 15.44
N ARG A 604 16.76 18.56 14.16
CA ARG A 604 16.70 19.87 13.47
C ARG A 604 17.50 21.00 14.14
N SER A 605 18.47 20.66 15.00
CA SER A 605 19.26 21.63 15.76
C SER A 605 20.55 21.99 15.04
N GLU A 606 20.92 23.29 15.02
CA GLU A 606 22.25 23.70 14.54
C GLU A 606 23.40 23.06 15.33
N MET A 607 23.15 22.59 16.57
CA MET A 607 24.14 21.86 17.36
C MET A 607 24.62 20.56 16.68
N ALA A 608 23.82 20.00 15.76
CA ALA A 608 24.19 18.82 14.98
C ALA A 608 25.08 19.13 13.77
N LEU A 609 25.20 20.40 13.31
CA LEU A 609 25.93 20.73 12.07
C LEU A 609 27.41 20.33 12.11
N VAL A 610 28.10 20.55 13.24
CA VAL A 610 29.52 20.19 13.39
C VAL A 610 29.72 18.66 13.45
N PRO A 611 28.95 17.90 14.27
CA PRO A 611 28.92 16.43 14.18
C PRO A 611 28.62 15.88 12.77
N LEU A 612 27.64 16.45 12.07
CA LEU A 612 27.27 16.00 10.71
C LEU A 612 28.32 16.37 9.66
N GLY A 613 29.00 17.52 9.82
CA GLY A 613 30.18 17.88 9.01
C GLY A 613 31.33 16.89 9.19
N ALA A 614 31.51 16.30 10.38
CA ALA A 614 32.44 15.19 10.57
C ALA A 614 31.93 13.88 9.93
N ALA A 615 30.62 13.61 9.95
CA ALA A 615 30.01 12.43 9.30
C ALA A 615 30.05 12.49 7.75
N ILE A 616 30.13 13.69 7.15
CA ILE A 616 30.52 13.86 5.74
C ILE A 616 31.94 13.33 5.47
N GLY A 617 32.83 13.28 6.46
CA GLY A 617 34.18 12.74 6.31
C GLY A 617 34.29 11.22 6.41
N ASP A 618 33.21 10.49 6.68
CA ASP A 618 33.27 9.05 6.99
C ASP A 618 33.74 8.20 5.81
N GLU A 619 34.48 7.13 6.07
CA GLU A 619 34.95 6.19 5.05
C GLU A 619 33.79 5.51 4.31
N ASP A 620 32.71 5.15 5.01
CA ASP A 620 31.54 4.52 4.42
C ASP A 620 30.61 5.54 3.77
N TYR A 621 30.34 5.34 2.48
CA TYR A 621 29.54 6.28 1.70
C TYR A 621 28.06 6.33 2.13
N SER A 622 27.55 5.29 2.80
CA SER A 622 26.16 5.28 3.28
C SER A 622 25.99 6.01 4.61
N VAL A 623 27.06 6.21 5.39
CA VAL A 623 27.14 7.25 6.45
C VAL A 623 27.10 8.64 5.82
N ARG A 624 27.93 8.90 4.79
CA ARG A 624 28.00 10.22 4.13
C ARG A 624 26.68 10.66 3.49
N ILE A 625 25.96 9.75 2.82
CA ILE A 625 24.60 10.01 2.30
C ILE A 625 23.63 10.40 3.42
N GLU A 626 23.69 9.71 4.57
CA GLU A 626 22.83 10.01 5.71
C GLU A 626 23.16 11.37 6.34
N ALA A 627 24.44 11.78 6.32
CA ALA A 627 24.88 13.09 6.80
C ALA A 627 24.37 14.22 5.91
N VAL A 628 24.46 14.05 4.59
CA VAL A 628 23.92 14.98 3.59
C VAL A 628 22.41 15.17 3.76
N LYS A 629 21.64 14.07 3.93
CA LYS A 629 20.20 14.13 4.25
C LYS A 629 19.91 14.87 5.54
N SER A 630 20.67 14.57 6.58
CA SER A 630 20.50 15.14 7.91
C SER A 630 20.74 16.65 7.92
N LEU A 631 21.69 17.13 7.11
CA LEU A 631 21.95 18.55 6.90
C LEU A 631 20.82 19.26 6.13
N GLY A 632 20.30 18.64 5.07
CA GLY A 632 19.09 19.13 4.37
C GLY A 632 17.84 19.15 5.27
N LEU A 633 17.74 18.23 6.22
CA LEU A 633 16.65 18.15 7.20
C LEU A 633 16.72 19.23 8.30
N ILE A 634 17.93 19.71 8.63
CA ILE A 634 18.11 20.84 9.57
C ILE A 634 17.70 22.18 8.94
N GLY A 635 17.88 22.35 7.62
CA GLY A 635 17.36 23.54 6.90
C GLY A 635 18.14 24.84 7.11
N SER A 636 19.25 24.83 7.87
CA SER A 636 20.05 26.03 8.14
C SER A 636 20.91 26.45 6.94
N GLU A 637 21.07 27.75 6.72
CA GLU A 637 22.02 28.27 5.73
C GLU A 637 23.47 27.81 5.98
N ARG A 638 23.83 27.54 7.23
CA ARG A 638 25.16 27.07 7.62
C ARG A 638 25.44 25.63 7.17
N ALA A 639 24.40 24.88 6.80
CA ALA A 639 24.53 23.58 6.16
C ALA A 639 24.94 23.70 4.67
N ILE A 640 24.68 24.84 4.01
CA ILE A 640 24.94 25.06 2.58
C ILE A 640 26.44 24.98 2.26
N GLU A 641 27.30 25.45 3.16
CA GLU A 641 28.76 25.37 3.01
C GLU A 641 29.23 23.91 3.01
N LEU A 642 28.77 23.12 3.98
CA LEU A 642 29.05 21.68 4.07
C LEU A 642 28.53 20.91 2.84
N LEU A 643 27.31 21.23 2.39
CA LEU A 643 26.69 20.60 1.23
C LEU A 643 27.36 21.01 -0.10
N ARG A 644 27.89 22.22 -0.21
CA ARG A 644 28.67 22.68 -1.38
C ARG A 644 29.92 21.83 -1.58
N ASP A 645 30.62 21.47 -0.49
CA ASP A 645 31.82 20.64 -0.57
C ASP A 645 31.52 19.16 -0.86
N THR A 646 30.34 18.65 -0.52
CA THR A 646 29.97 17.25 -0.85
C THR A 646 29.80 16.97 -2.35
N PHE A 647 29.70 17.99 -3.20
CA PHE A 647 29.86 17.82 -4.66
C PHE A 647 31.27 17.37 -5.09
N LYS A 648 32.26 17.36 -4.18
CA LYS A 648 33.60 16.81 -4.40
C LYS A 648 33.73 15.33 -3.97
N ASP A 649 32.65 14.70 -3.48
CA ASP A 649 32.71 13.32 -3.00
C ASP A 649 33.06 12.33 -4.11
N LYS A 650 33.88 11.33 -3.78
CA LYS A 650 34.28 10.25 -4.70
C LYS A 650 33.07 9.44 -5.21
N ASN A 651 32.02 9.29 -4.40
CA ASN A 651 30.82 8.52 -4.72
C ASN A 651 29.71 9.40 -5.33
N ARG A 652 29.32 9.07 -6.56
CA ARG A 652 28.23 9.73 -7.31
C ARG A 652 26.90 9.85 -6.56
N ALA A 653 26.57 8.91 -5.67
CA ALA A 653 25.33 8.94 -4.91
C ALA A 653 25.32 10.04 -3.83
N VAL A 654 26.48 10.31 -3.20
CA VAL A 654 26.63 11.45 -2.27
C VAL A 654 26.48 12.77 -3.03
N ARG A 655 27.08 12.88 -4.22
CA ARG A 655 26.98 14.08 -5.07
C ARG A 655 25.56 14.38 -5.54
N LEU A 656 24.78 13.36 -5.87
CA LEU A 656 23.36 13.51 -6.23
C LEU A 656 22.51 13.95 -5.03
N GLU A 657 22.69 13.31 -3.88
CA GLU A 657 21.96 13.63 -2.66
C GLU A 657 22.24 15.06 -2.17
N ALA A 658 23.44 15.59 -2.41
CA ALA A 658 23.81 16.97 -2.07
C ALA A 658 22.92 18.01 -2.78
N ALA A 659 22.54 17.75 -4.04
CA ALA A 659 21.65 18.65 -4.78
C ALA A 659 20.21 18.61 -4.23
N ASP A 660 19.68 17.43 -3.91
CA ASP A 660 18.35 17.30 -3.32
C ASP A 660 18.31 17.89 -1.88
N ALA A 661 19.38 17.75 -1.10
CA ALA A 661 19.51 18.37 0.22
C ALA A 661 19.59 19.91 0.16
N LEU A 662 20.30 20.49 -0.81
CA LEU A 662 20.32 21.94 -1.05
C LEU A 662 18.94 22.46 -1.48
N MET A 663 18.23 21.72 -2.34
CA MET A 663 16.88 22.09 -2.78
C MET A 663 15.86 21.98 -1.63
N GLN A 664 16.07 21.07 -0.68
CA GLN A 664 15.28 20.98 0.55
C GLN A 664 15.49 22.19 1.49
N ILE A 665 16.70 22.78 1.53
CA ILE A 665 16.94 24.05 2.24
C ILE A 665 16.24 25.21 1.54
N GLY A 666 16.36 25.29 0.21
CA GLY A 666 15.55 26.18 -0.64
C GLY A 666 15.77 27.69 -0.46
N SER A 667 16.76 28.14 0.33
CA SER A 667 17.13 29.55 0.46
C SER A 667 17.83 30.07 -0.82
N GLU A 668 17.88 31.39 -0.98
CA GLU A 668 18.50 32.03 -2.15
C GLU A 668 19.96 31.57 -2.35
N LYS A 669 20.75 31.51 -1.27
CA LYS A 669 22.13 30.95 -1.28
C LYS A 669 22.18 29.49 -1.71
N ALA A 670 21.19 28.67 -1.34
CA ALA A 670 21.16 27.27 -1.75
C ALA A 670 20.84 27.13 -3.25
N LEU A 671 19.97 27.99 -3.77
CA LEU A 671 19.68 28.10 -5.21
C LEU A 671 20.90 28.59 -6.00
N GLU A 672 21.67 29.56 -5.49
CA GLU A 672 22.95 29.98 -6.10
C GLU A 672 23.93 28.80 -6.23
N VAL A 673 24.07 27.96 -5.19
CA VAL A 673 24.94 26.76 -5.26
C VAL A 673 24.44 25.79 -6.32
N LEU A 674 23.13 25.54 -6.37
CA LEU A 674 22.52 24.63 -7.35
C LEU A 674 22.65 25.14 -8.79
N ILE A 675 22.50 26.45 -9.00
CA ILE A 675 22.68 27.08 -10.32
C ILE A 675 24.15 26.98 -10.76
N SER A 676 25.10 27.29 -9.87
CA SER A 676 26.53 27.10 -10.14
C SER A 676 26.88 25.63 -10.45
N ALA A 677 26.21 24.67 -9.80
CA ALA A 677 26.36 23.24 -10.06
C ALA A 677 25.80 22.78 -11.43
N LEU A 678 25.01 23.60 -12.15
CA LEU A 678 24.64 23.34 -13.55
C LEU A 678 25.86 23.44 -14.48
N GLY A 679 26.84 24.29 -14.15
CA GLY A 679 28.12 24.40 -14.86
C GLY A 679 29.12 23.28 -14.58
N ALA A 680 28.73 22.26 -13.80
CA ALA A 680 29.68 21.23 -13.38
C ALA A 680 30.13 20.31 -14.53
N ASN A 681 31.44 20.21 -14.69
CA ASN A 681 32.12 19.22 -15.53
C ASN A 681 31.87 17.77 -15.08
N ASP A 682 31.49 17.55 -13.81
CA ASP A 682 31.02 16.24 -13.35
C ASP A 682 29.55 16.05 -13.70
N ASP A 683 29.28 15.11 -14.61
CA ASP A 683 27.92 14.82 -15.08
C ASP A 683 26.93 14.49 -13.96
N PHE A 684 27.36 13.87 -12.86
CA PHE A 684 26.47 13.53 -11.75
C PHE A 684 26.12 14.75 -10.89
N VAL A 685 27.05 15.70 -10.68
CA VAL A 685 26.74 17.00 -10.06
C VAL A 685 25.74 17.77 -10.92
N ARG A 686 26.00 17.87 -12.23
CA ARG A 686 25.10 18.58 -13.16
C ARG A 686 23.71 17.94 -13.24
N ILE A 687 23.65 16.62 -13.41
CA ILE A 687 22.37 15.87 -13.42
C ILE A 687 21.65 15.99 -12.07
N GLY A 688 22.37 16.06 -10.95
CA GLY A 688 21.82 16.33 -9.63
C GLY A 688 21.16 17.71 -9.57
N ALA A 689 21.87 18.77 -9.96
CA ALA A 689 21.34 20.13 -10.00
C ALA A 689 20.14 20.29 -10.93
N VAL A 690 20.21 19.78 -12.17
CA VAL A 690 19.08 19.78 -13.12
C VAL A 690 17.92 18.92 -12.60
N GLY A 691 18.21 17.83 -11.88
CA GLY A 691 17.21 16.99 -11.24
C GLY A 691 16.48 17.69 -10.10
N ALA A 692 17.22 18.34 -9.20
CA ALA A 692 16.66 19.03 -8.04
C ALA A 692 15.86 20.29 -8.45
N LEU A 693 16.45 21.16 -9.27
CA LEU A 693 15.80 22.38 -9.77
C LEU A 693 14.65 22.07 -10.75
N GLY A 694 14.79 21.01 -11.57
CA GLY A 694 13.79 20.63 -12.57
C GLY A 694 12.51 19.97 -12.01
N ARG A 695 12.48 19.61 -10.73
CA ARG A 695 11.31 18.98 -10.05
C ARG A 695 10.35 19.98 -9.41
N THR A 696 10.72 21.25 -9.25
CA THR A 696 9.93 22.24 -8.51
C THR A 696 9.10 23.13 -9.43
N ASN A 697 7.90 23.52 -9.00
CA ASN A 697 7.07 24.52 -9.69
C ASN A 697 7.28 25.95 -9.14
N SER A 698 8.42 26.21 -8.49
CA SER A 698 8.71 27.52 -7.87
C SER A 698 8.96 28.61 -8.91
N ARG A 699 8.14 29.67 -8.85
CA ARG A 699 8.31 30.89 -9.66
C ARG A 699 9.70 31.53 -9.48
N GLN A 700 10.24 31.54 -8.26
CA GLN A 700 11.55 32.11 -7.96
C GLN A 700 12.67 31.31 -8.63
N VAL A 701 12.56 29.98 -8.62
CA VAL A 701 13.53 29.09 -9.30
C VAL A 701 13.45 29.28 -10.81
N ALA A 702 12.25 29.41 -11.39
CA ALA A 702 12.11 29.72 -12.81
C ALA A 702 12.73 31.08 -13.17
N GLU A 703 12.50 32.12 -12.37
CA GLU A 703 13.06 33.46 -12.60
C GLU A 703 14.58 33.52 -12.39
N ALA A 704 15.16 32.64 -11.56
CA ALA A 704 16.62 32.49 -11.41
C ALA A 704 17.24 31.67 -12.57
N LEU A 705 16.61 30.57 -12.98
CA LEU A 705 17.07 29.75 -14.11
C LEU A 705 17.02 30.51 -15.45
N ILE A 706 16.04 31.40 -15.65
CA ILE A 706 15.98 32.26 -16.84
C ILE A 706 17.18 33.22 -16.89
N LYS A 707 17.72 33.66 -15.74
CA LYS A 707 18.98 34.42 -15.69
C LYS A 707 20.18 33.53 -15.99
N ALA A 708 20.23 32.32 -15.40
CA ALA A 708 21.31 31.36 -15.62
C ALA A 708 21.44 30.93 -17.10
N PHE A 709 20.33 30.88 -17.83
CA PHE A 709 20.33 30.64 -19.28
C PHE A 709 20.96 31.77 -20.13
N GLN A 710 21.21 32.95 -19.53
CA GLN A 710 21.90 34.08 -20.15
C GLN A 710 23.36 34.23 -19.68
N GLU A 711 23.89 33.31 -18.87
CA GLU A 711 25.32 33.27 -18.51
C GLU A 711 26.19 32.78 -19.68
N GLU A 712 27.48 33.09 -19.68
CA GLU A 712 28.40 32.69 -20.77
C GLU A 712 28.71 31.18 -20.80
N ASP A 713 28.58 30.49 -19.66
CA ASP A 713 28.94 29.08 -19.54
C ASP A 713 27.93 28.13 -20.22
N LYS A 714 28.41 27.40 -21.22
CA LYS A 714 27.60 26.48 -22.04
C LYS A 714 26.94 25.36 -21.23
N LEU A 715 27.58 24.86 -20.17
CA LEU A 715 27.01 23.82 -19.31
C LEU A 715 25.94 24.41 -18.37
N VAL A 716 26.15 25.63 -17.83
CA VAL A 716 25.11 26.34 -17.07
C VAL A 716 23.88 26.58 -17.94
N ARG A 717 24.04 27.11 -19.16
CA ARG A 717 22.92 27.34 -20.10
C ARG A 717 22.16 26.04 -20.42
N LEU A 718 22.88 24.96 -20.71
CA LEU A 718 22.29 23.63 -20.97
C LEU A 718 21.50 23.13 -19.75
N GLY A 719 22.10 23.15 -18.56
CA GLY A 719 21.45 22.69 -17.34
C GLY A 719 20.24 23.55 -16.96
N ALA A 720 20.34 24.86 -17.13
CA ALA A 720 19.25 25.78 -16.82
C ALA A 720 18.05 25.57 -17.73
N ALA A 721 18.29 25.35 -19.02
CA ALA A 721 17.25 25.05 -19.99
C ALA A 721 16.62 23.66 -19.79
N GLU A 722 17.40 22.62 -19.48
CA GLU A 722 16.85 21.31 -19.11
C GLU A 722 16.02 21.37 -17.81
N ALA A 723 16.41 22.18 -16.83
CA ALA A 723 15.62 22.38 -15.62
C ALA A 723 14.29 23.07 -15.96
N LEU A 724 14.31 24.18 -16.69
CA LEU A 724 13.11 24.92 -17.12
C LEU A 724 12.17 24.09 -18.01
N GLY A 725 12.72 23.23 -18.89
CA GLY A 725 11.98 22.28 -19.71
C GLY A 725 11.24 21.25 -18.85
N ARG A 726 11.93 20.63 -17.88
CA ARG A 726 11.33 19.69 -16.92
C ARG A 726 10.26 20.33 -16.02
N MET A 727 10.48 21.57 -15.59
CA MET A 727 9.48 22.41 -14.88
C MET A 727 8.28 22.80 -15.75
N ARG A 728 8.38 22.67 -17.09
CA ARG A 728 7.45 23.22 -18.08
C ARG A 728 7.11 24.69 -17.86
N SER A 729 8.13 25.49 -17.57
CA SER A 729 7.97 26.89 -17.19
C SER A 729 7.53 27.75 -18.38
N GLU A 730 6.24 28.09 -18.49
CA GLU A 730 5.71 29.00 -19.53
C GLU A 730 6.46 30.34 -19.57
N LYS A 731 6.98 30.80 -18.42
CA LYS A 731 7.80 32.02 -18.31
C LYS A 731 9.10 31.97 -19.12
N ALA A 732 9.61 30.77 -19.42
CA ALA A 732 10.82 30.59 -20.21
C ALA A 732 10.56 30.57 -21.72
N VAL A 733 9.30 30.59 -22.18
CA VAL A 733 8.98 30.55 -23.61
C VAL A 733 9.55 31.75 -24.35
N GLU A 734 9.25 32.99 -23.95
CA GLU A 734 9.79 34.18 -24.65
C GLU A 734 11.34 34.22 -24.60
N PRO A 735 12.03 34.03 -23.45
CA PRO A 735 13.50 33.96 -23.40
C PRO A 735 14.15 32.84 -24.23
N PHE A 736 13.43 31.73 -24.49
CA PHE A 736 13.90 30.70 -25.41
C PHE A 736 13.61 31.07 -26.86
N VAL A 737 12.49 31.72 -27.18
CA VAL A 737 12.19 32.23 -28.54
C VAL A 737 13.25 33.25 -28.97
N ASP A 738 13.59 34.22 -28.11
CA ASP A 738 14.68 35.18 -28.36
C ASP A 738 16.01 34.48 -28.67
N ALA A 739 16.30 33.39 -27.96
CA ALA A 739 17.54 32.62 -28.10
C ALA A 739 17.60 31.72 -29.35
N LEU A 740 16.53 31.67 -30.16
CA LEU A 740 16.56 31.04 -31.49
C LEU A 740 17.15 31.95 -32.58
N GLU A 741 17.41 33.23 -32.29
CA GLU A 741 18.19 34.11 -33.17
C GLU A 741 19.68 34.18 -32.77
N ASP A 742 20.11 33.44 -31.74
CA ASP A 742 21.52 33.39 -31.31
C ASP A 742 22.43 32.83 -32.42
N LYS A 743 23.61 33.42 -32.56
CA LYS A 743 24.62 33.04 -33.56
C LYS A 743 25.19 31.66 -33.28
N ASP A 744 25.28 31.25 -32.01
CA ASP A 744 25.77 29.93 -31.61
C ASP A 744 24.69 28.84 -31.81
N GLU A 745 24.99 27.83 -32.64
CA GLU A 745 24.07 26.71 -32.90
C GLU A 745 23.72 25.91 -31.65
N PHE A 746 24.62 25.88 -30.66
CA PHE A 746 24.42 25.17 -29.40
C PHE A 746 23.28 25.80 -28.59
N VAL A 747 23.15 27.13 -28.65
CA VAL A 747 22.10 27.88 -27.96
C VAL A 747 20.75 27.63 -28.62
N ARG A 748 20.67 27.78 -29.95
CA ARG A 748 19.43 27.51 -30.72
C ARG A 748 18.95 26.08 -30.52
N TRP A 749 19.87 25.12 -30.46
CA TRP A 749 19.55 23.71 -30.18
C TRP A 749 18.96 23.51 -28.79
N ILE A 750 19.57 24.12 -27.76
CA ILE A 750 19.09 24.03 -26.37
C ILE A 750 17.71 24.69 -26.22
N ALA A 751 17.53 25.89 -26.75
CA ALA A 751 16.25 26.60 -26.71
C ALA A 751 15.15 25.79 -27.42
N THR A 752 15.43 25.26 -28.61
CA THR A 752 14.51 24.38 -29.36
C THR A 752 14.10 23.15 -28.54
N LYS A 753 15.06 22.46 -27.93
CA LYS A 753 14.81 21.29 -27.07
C LYS A 753 13.95 21.65 -25.85
N ALA A 754 14.28 22.73 -25.15
CA ALA A 754 13.57 23.14 -23.93
C ALA A 754 12.12 23.60 -24.20
N LEU A 755 11.89 24.33 -25.31
CA LEU A 755 10.54 24.63 -25.80
C LEU A 755 9.74 23.34 -26.09
N GLY A 756 10.39 22.31 -26.65
CA GLY A 756 9.80 20.99 -26.89
C GLY A 756 9.42 20.24 -25.60
N GLU A 757 10.18 20.42 -24.52
CA GLU A 757 9.88 19.83 -23.20
C GLU A 757 8.73 20.57 -22.47
N ILE A 758 8.57 21.89 -22.70
CA ILE A 758 7.44 22.69 -22.15
C ILE A 758 6.09 22.26 -22.74
N LYS A 759 6.03 21.89 -24.02
CA LYS A 759 4.81 21.47 -24.76
C LYS A 759 3.70 22.52 -24.86
N SER A 760 4.03 23.75 -25.27
CA SER A 760 3.02 24.80 -25.54
C SER A 760 2.68 24.90 -27.03
N ASP A 761 1.39 24.83 -27.38
CA ASP A 761 0.90 24.97 -28.77
C ASP A 761 1.39 26.24 -29.48
N LYS A 762 1.69 27.29 -28.71
CA LYS A 762 2.22 28.58 -29.20
C LYS A 762 3.55 28.44 -29.95
N THR A 763 4.36 27.45 -29.59
CA THR A 763 5.70 27.20 -30.17
C THR A 763 5.66 26.50 -31.53
N SER A 764 4.46 26.07 -31.98
CA SER A 764 4.30 25.34 -33.24
C SER A 764 4.80 26.11 -34.47
N GLY A 765 4.54 27.43 -34.57
CA GLY A 765 5.10 28.27 -35.62
C GLY A 765 6.64 28.34 -35.55
N THR A 766 7.15 28.62 -34.36
CA THR A 766 8.58 28.71 -34.06
C THR A 766 9.38 27.46 -34.47
N PHE A 767 8.83 26.26 -34.26
CA PHE A 767 9.50 25.04 -34.72
C PHE A 767 9.48 24.87 -36.25
N ILE A 768 8.50 25.43 -36.97
CA ILE A 768 8.47 25.40 -38.44
C ILE A 768 9.64 26.24 -38.99
N ASP A 769 9.87 27.42 -38.42
CA ASP A 769 11.00 28.28 -38.80
C ASP A 769 12.35 27.58 -38.50
N MET A 770 12.45 26.88 -37.37
CA MET A 770 13.65 26.11 -36.97
C MET A 770 13.89 24.82 -37.78
N LEU A 771 12.93 24.35 -38.59
CA LEU A 771 13.24 23.35 -39.64
C LEU A 771 14.11 23.93 -40.75
N GLY A 772 14.23 25.26 -40.87
CA GLY A 772 15.13 25.95 -41.80
C GLY A 772 16.54 26.19 -41.27
N ASP A 773 16.88 25.77 -40.04
CA ASP A 773 18.18 26.11 -39.45
C ASP A 773 19.37 25.44 -40.15
N LYS A 774 20.52 26.13 -40.16
CA LYS A 774 21.77 25.63 -40.74
C LYS A 774 22.30 24.40 -40.02
N SER A 775 21.98 24.21 -38.74
CA SER A 775 22.43 23.08 -37.93
C SER A 775 21.44 21.92 -37.95
N ARG A 776 21.92 20.76 -38.38
CA ARG A 776 21.22 19.46 -38.30
C ARG A 776 20.68 19.15 -36.89
N PHE A 777 21.34 19.64 -35.84
CA PHE A 777 20.92 19.42 -34.45
C PHE A 777 19.66 20.23 -34.11
N VAL A 778 19.59 21.49 -34.55
CA VAL A 778 18.43 22.37 -34.39
C VAL A 778 17.24 21.82 -35.18
N ARG A 779 17.42 21.54 -36.49
CA ARG A 779 16.36 20.99 -37.34
C ARG A 779 15.75 19.70 -36.77
N ARG A 780 16.59 18.83 -36.19
CA ARG A 780 16.15 17.56 -35.59
C ARG A 780 15.30 17.75 -34.33
N GLU A 781 15.72 18.60 -33.39
CA GLU A 781 14.90 18.86 -32.19
C GLU A 781 13.64 19.68 -32.55
N ALA A 782 13.66 20.51 -33.61
CA ALA A 782 12.48 21.20 -34.13
C ALA A 782 11.44 20.21 -34.69
N ALA A 783 11.86 19.25 -35.52
CA ALA A 783 11.00 18.17 -36.00
C ALA A 783 10.38 17.37 -34.84
N LYS A 784 11.18 17.02 -33.83
CA LYS A 784 10.71 16.36 -32.61
C LYS A 784 9.73 17.22 -31.80
N GLY A 785 9.97 18.52 -31.69
CA GLY A 785 9.09 19.48 -31.03
C GLY A 785 7.71 19.54 -31.69
N LEU A 786 7.67 19.55 -33.03
CA LEU A 786 6.43 19.46 -33.81
C LEU A 786 5.67 18.16 -33.54
N GLY A 787 6.36 17.02 -33.49
CA GLY A 787 5.77 15.73 -33.09
C GLY A 787 5.17 15.75 -31.68
N VAL A 788 5.93 16.29 -30.73
CA VAL A 788 5.54 16.38 -29.31
C VAL A 788 4.36 17.33 -29.06
N VAL A 789 4.18 18.37 -29.88
CA VAL A 789 3.00 19.27 -29.87
C VAL A 789 1.77 18.58 -30.49
N GLY A 790 1.94 17.61 -31.39
CA GLY A 790 0.88 16.66 -31.77
C GLY A 790 -0.25 17.20 -32.67
N SER A 791 -0.25 18.49 -33.04
CA SER A 791 -1.36 19.10 -33.77
C SER A 791 -1.28 18.87 -35.30
N GLU A 792 -2.43 18.71 -35.96
CA GLU A 792 -2.48 18.48 -37.42
C GLU A 792 -1.85 19.60 -38.26
N LYS A 793 -1.69 20.82 -37.72
CA LYS A 793 -1.03 21.94 -38.41
C LYS A 793 0.47 21.71 -38.63
N THR A 794 1.07 20.76 -37.90
CA THR A 794 2.50 20.41 -38.01
C THR A 794 2.79 19.39 -39.12
N LEU A 795 1.76 18.79 -39.73
CA LEU A 795 1.93 17.68 -40.69
C LEU A 795 2.68 18.09 -41.96
N ASP A 796 2.32 19.21 -42.59
CA ASP A 796 2.97 19.67 -43.82
C ASP A 796 4.44 20.10 -43.60
N PRO A 797 4.79 20.86 -42.54
CA PRO A 797 6.18 21.08 -42.13
C PRO A 797 6.97 19.80 -41.89
N LEU A 798 6.41 18.83 -41.15
CA LEU A 798 7.06 17.54 -40.91
C LEU A 798 7.23 16.73 -42.20
N VAL A 799 6.27 16.80 -43.12
CA VAL A 799 6.36 16.22 -44.46
C VAL A 799 7.46 16.88 -45.30
N SER A 800 7.73 18.18 -45.12
CA SER A 800 8.90 18.85 -45.72
C SER A 800 10.21 18.31 -45.15
N ALA A 801 10.29 18.14 -43.82
CA ALA A 801 11.47 17.59 -43.13
C ALA A 801 11.79 16.12 -43.50
N LEU A 802 10.86 15.38 -44.12
CA LEU A 802 11.14 14.08 -44.72
C LEU A 802 12.11 14.13 -45.92
N SER A 803 12.41 15.33 -46.43
CA SER A 803 13.35 15.56 -47.55
C SER A 803 14.67 16.21 -47.11
N ASP A 804 14.94 16.28 -45.80
CA ASP A 804 16.20 16.83 -45.27
C ASP A 804 17.42 16.03 -45.76
N GLU A 805 18.55 16.71 -45.96
CA GLU A 805 19.86 16.09 -46.25
C GLU A 805 20.26 15.07 -45.16
N ASP A 806 19.94 15.35 -43.90
CA ASP A 806 20.37 14.56 -42.75
C ASP A 806 19.42 13.40 -42.41
N GLU A 807 19.97 12.20 -42.32
CA GLU A 807 19.19 11.00 -42.03
C GLU A 807 18.54 11.01 -40.64
N PHE A 808 19.10 11.70 -39.65
CA PHE A 808 18.54 11.77 -38.30
C PHE A 808 17.40 12.80 -38.22
N VAL A 809 17.47 13.89 -38.99
CA VAL A 809 16.33 14.80 -39.19
C VAL A 809 15.20 14.04 -39.90
N ARG A 810 15.47 13.38 -41.03
CA ARG A 810 14.45 12.56 -41.74
C ARG A 810 13.84 11.50 -40.82
N LYS A 811 14.67 10.76 -40.07
CA LYS A 811 14.23 9.71 -39.14
C LYS A 811 13.35 10.26 -38.02
N THR A 812 13.73 11.39 -37.41
CA THR A 812 12.94 12.03 -36.35
C THR A 812 11.65 12.69 -36.89
N ALA A 813 11.63 13.15 -38.14
CA ALA A 813 10.39 13.59 -38.79
C ALA A 813 9.42 12.42 -39.05
N VAL A 814 9.92 11.27 -39.51
CA VAL A 814 9.13 10.02 -39.63
C VAL A 814 8.56 9.57 -38.28
N GLU A 815 9.41 9.56 -37.24
CA GLU A 815 9.04 9.21 -35.86
C GLU A 815 7.90 10.11 -35.35
N SER A 816 8.04 11.42 -35.53
CA SER A 816 7.07 12.45 -35.14
C SER A 816 5.72 12.28 -35.84
N LEU A 817 5.71 11.99 -37.15
CA LEU A 817 4.48 11.70 -37.90
C LEU A 817 3.80 10.40 -37.44
N GLY A 818 4.58 9.40 -37.03
CA GLY A 818 4.09 8.17 -36.40
C GLY A 818 3.45 8.41 -35.02
N GLU A 819 3.95 9.37 -34.24
CA GLU A 819 3.36 9.76 -32.95
C GLU A 819 2.06 10.57 -33.11
N ILE A 820 1.98 11.46 -34.11
CA ILE A 820 0.76 12.24 -34.41
C ILE A 820 -0.41 11.35 -34.93
N LYS A 821 -0.09 10.20 -35.54
CA LYS A 821 -1.07 9.19 -36.00
C LYS A 821 -2.09 9.66 -37.06
N SER A 822 -1.79 10.70 -37.85
CA SER A 822 -2.70 11.15 -38.91
C SER A 822 -2.51 10.37 -40.23
N GLU A 823 -3.56 9.69 -40.71
CA GLU A 823 -3.55 8.95 -41.99
C GLU A 823 -3.15 9.81 -43.20
N LYS A 824 -3.31 11.14 -43.13
CA LYS A 824 -3.00 12.10 -44.20
C LYS A 824 -1.57 11.93 -44.73
N THR A 825 -0.62 11.61 -43.85
CA THR A 825 0.81 11.48 -44.20
C THR A 825 1.23 10.07 -44.62
N ALA A 826 0.32 9.09 -44.55
CA ALA A 826 0.66 7.69 -44.81
C ALA A 826 1.14 7.43 -46.24
N LYS A 827 0.71 8.22 -47.24
CA LYS A 827 1.30 8.15 -48.60
C LYS A 827 2.78 8.52 -48.59
N THR A 828 3.15 9.55 -47.83
CA THR A 828 4.54 10.04 -47.75
C THR A 828 5.41 9.09 -46.92
N LEU A 829 4.86 8.53 -45.83
CA LEU A 829 5.51 7.49 -45.03
C LEU A 829 5.72 6.19 -45.82
N ILE A 830 4.77 5.81 -46.68
CA ILE A 830 4.94 4.69 -47.64
C ILE A 830 6.14 4.95 -48.57
N ASN A 831 6.29 6.18 -49.09
CA ASN A 831 7.46 6.50 -49.92
C ASN A 831 8.79 6.41 -49.12
N LYS A 832 8.78 6.73 -47.82
CA LYS A 832 9.95 6.63 -46.93
C LYS A 832 10.34 5.19 -46.54
N LEU A 833 9.55 4.17 -46.91
CA LEU A 833 10.01 2.77 -46.95
C LEU A 833 11.08 2.52 -48.02
N HIS A 834 11.38 3.51 -48.88
CA HIS A 834 12.41 3.45 -49.91
C HIS A 834 13.49 4.54 -49.72
N ASP A 835 13.68 5.07 -48.50
CA ASP A 835 14.78 6.00 -48.19
C ASP A 835 16.14 5.30 -48.19
N ASP A 836 17.19 6.00 -48.60
CA ASP A 836 18.56 5.46 -48.62
C ASP A 836 19.02 4.99 -47.23
N SER A 837 18.60 5.69 -46.17
CA SER A 837 18.92 5.30 -44.80
C SER A 837 17.96 4.23 -44.27
N HIS A 838 18.53 3.07 -43.93
CA HIS A 838 17.83 1.98 -43.25
C HIS A 838 17.20 2.41 -41.90
N LEU A 839 17.72 3.46 -41.25
CA LEU A 839 17.12 4.01 -40.02
C LEU A 839 15.78 4.69 -40.31
N VAL A 840 15.70 5.41 -41.43
CA VAL A 840 14.47 6.06 -41.91
C VAL A 840 13.47 5.01 -42.38
N ARG A 841 13.90 3.98 -43.14
CA ARG A 841 13.03 2.88 -43.59
C ARG A 841 12.43 2.09 -42.41
N LEU A 842 13.22 1.81 -41.39
CA LEU A 842 12.79 1.13 -40.16
C LEU A 842 11.71 1.94 -39.43
N GLU A 843 11.99 3.23 -39.20
CA GLU A 843 11.07 4.12 -38.50
C GLU A 843 9.79 4.34 -39.32
N ALA A 844 9.86 4.31 -40.66
CA ALA A 844 8.69 4.42 -41.54
C ALA A 844 7.81 3.17 -41.44
N ALA A 845 8.39 1.97 -41.36
CA ALA A 845 7.64 0.74 -41.10
C ALA A 845 6.92 0.79 -39.74
N LYS A 846 7.65 1.18 -38.67
CA LYS A 846 7.11 1.36 -37.32
C LYS A 846 5.98 2.40 -37.28
N ALA A 847 6.16 3.56 -37.90
CA ALA A 847 5.15 4.62 -37.99
C ALA A 847 3.88 4.13 -38.70
N LEU A 848 4.01 3.46 -39.85
CA LEU A 848 2.85 2.91 -40.60
C LEU A 848 2.07 1.85 -39.80
N GLY A 849 2.75 1.03 -39.00
CA GLY A 849 2.13 0.14 -38.02
C GLY A 849 1.37 0.90 -36.91
N MET A 850 2.00 1.93 -36.34
CA MET A 850 1.41 2.76 -35.28
C MET A 850 0.18 3.58 -35.73
N ILE A 851 0.09 3.96 -37.01
CA ILE A 851 -1.07 4.63 -37.62
C ILE A 851 -2.15 3.60 -38.07
N LYS A 852 -1.78 2.32 -38.25
CA LYS A 852 -2.64 1.22 -38.77
C LYS A 852 -3.26 1.47 -40.15
N VAL A 853 -2.57 2.16 -41.07
CA VAL A 853 -3.12 2.46 -42.40
C VAL A 853 -3.12 1.23 -43.32
N ARG A 854 -4.30 0.69 -43.63
CA ARG A 854 -4.50 -0.48 -44.50
C ARG A 854 -3.91 -0.33 -45.92
N LYS A 855 -3.69 0.89 -46.42
CA LYS A 855 -3.02 1.13 -47.71
C LYS A 855 -1.51 0.80 -47.67
N ALA A 856 -0.90 0.73 -46.49
CA ALA A 856 0.50 0.38 -46.30
C ALA A 856 0.78 -1.13 -46.39
N ILE A 857 -0.25 -1.98 -46.46
CA ILE A 857 -0.09 -3.45 -46.48
C ILE A 857 0.87 -3.90 -47.59
N ALA A 858 0.64 -3.52 -48.85
CA ALA A 858 1.50 -3.95 -49.96
C ALA A 858 2.95 -3.39 -49.87
N PRO A 859 3.18 -2.10 -49.57
CA PRO A 859 4.53 -1.59 -49.28
C PRO A 859 5.24 -2.29 -48.11
N LEU A 860 4.56 -2.57 -47.00
CA LEU A 860 5.15 -3.27 -45.85
C LEU A 860 5.47 -4.74 -46.16
N LEU A 861 4.64 -5.40 -46.97
CA LEU A 861 4.93 -6.76 -47.49
C LEU A 861 6.17 -6.78 -48.39
N PHE A 862 6.45 -5.70 -49.13
CA PHE A 862 7.71 -5.53 -49.86
C PHE A 862 8.89 -5.27 -48.91
N ALA A 863 8.70 -4.45 -47.87
CA ALA A 863 9.72 -4.17 -46.86
C ALA A 863 10.11 -5.39 -45.99
N LEU A 864 9.36 -6.50 -46.02
CA LEU A 864 9.82 -7.79 -45.50
C LEU A 864 11.05 -8.33 -46.24
N GLY A 865 11.29 -7.90 -47.48
CA GLY A 865 12.48 -8.23 -48.28
C GLY A 865 13.59 -7.17 -48.27
N ASP A 866 13.53 -6.16 -47.40
CA ASP A 866 14.58 -5.15 -47.26
C ASP A 866 15.95 -5.78 -46.97
N GLU A 867 17.05 -5.20 -47.45
CA GLU A 867 18.42 -5.63 -47.15
C GLU A 867 18.73 -5.67 -45.64
N ASN A 868 18.13 -4.79 -44.84
CA ASN A 868 18.45 -4.58 -43.44
C ASN A 868 17.54 -5.39 -42.50
N ARG A 869 18.16 -6.24 -41.68
CA ARG A 869 17.48 -7.14 -40.74
C ARG A 869 16.55 -6.46 -39.73
N PHE A 870 16.78 -5.19 -39.42
CA PHE A 870 15.94 -4.43 -38.48
C PHE A 870 14.72 -3.81 -39.18
N VAL A 871 14.85 -3.41 -40.45
CA VAL A 871 13.69 -2.99 -41.28
C VAL A 871 12.73 -4.16 -41.48
N ARG A 872 13.24 -5.34 -41.87
CA ARG A 872 12.43 -6.58 -42.01
C ARG A 872 11.63 -6.90 -40.73
N LYS A 873 12.25 -6.73 -39.56
CA LYS A 873 11.62 -6.95 -38.24
C LYS A 873 10.48 -5.97 -37.97
N GLU A 874 10.67 -4.67 -38.21
CA GLU A 874 9.60 -3.68 -37.95
C GLU A 874 8.51 -3.72 -39.01
N ALA A 875 8.81 -4.07 -40.26
CA ALA A 875 7.80 -4.37 -41.28
C ALA A 875 6.89 -5.53 -40.85
N ALA A 876 7.46 -6.61 -40.29
CA ALA A 876 6.68 -7.72 -39.73
C ALA A 876 5.81 -7.29 -38.53
N ASN A 877 6.36 -6.52 -37.58
CA ASN A 877 5.59 -6.00 -36.44
C ASN A 877 4.43 -5.09 -36.91
N ALA A 878 4.66 -4.24 -37.90
CA ALA A 878 3.65 -3.33 -38.46
C ALA A 878 2.52 -4.09 -39.18
N LEU A 879 2.85 -5.17 -39.90
CA LEU A 879 1.86 -6.05 -40.55
C LEU A 879 1.00 -6.82 -39.52
N GLY A 880 1.56 -7.19 -38.36
CA GLY A 880 0.79 -7.71 -37.23
C GLY A 880 -0.15 -6.67 -36.63
N GLN A 881 0.37 -5.49 -36.29
CA GLN A 881 -0.40 -4.36 -35.72
C GLN A 881 -1.55 -3.86 -36.61
N LEU A 882 -1.48 -4.09 -37.92
CA LEU A 882 -2.53 -3.74 -38.87
C LEU A 882 -3.82 -4.58 -38.72
N GLU A 883 -3.77 -5.72 -38.02
CA GLU A 883 -4.95 -6.53 -37.60
C GLU A 883 -5.98 -6.72 -38.73
N SER A 884 -5.51 -6.99 -39.96
CA SER A 884 -6.37 -7.03 -41.15
C SER A 884 -6.27 -8.36 -41.88
N GLU A 885 -7.41 -9.01 -42.07
CA GLU A 885 -7.57 -10.27 -42.80
C GLU A 885 -6.93 -10.26 -44.20
N LYS A 886 -6.89 -9.08 -44.83
CA LYS A 886 -6.29 -8.86 -46.16
C LYS A 886 -4.77 -9.06 -46.19
N VAL A 887 -4.12 -9.14 -45.02
CA VAL A 887 -2.69 -9.42 -44.85
C VAL A 887 -2.41 -10.94 -44.81
N LEU A 888 -3.40 -11.75 -44.46
CA LEU A 888 -3.25 -13.19 -44.22
C LEU A 888 -2.80 -13.96 -45.48
N GLU A 889 -3.56 -13.87 -46.58
CA GLU A 889 -3.21 -14.51 -47.87
C GLU A 889 -1.83 -14.06 -48.42
N PRO A 890 -1.46 -12.76 -48.39
CA PRO A 890 -0.11 -12.33 -48.71
C PRO A 890 0.98 -12.94 -47.82
N LEU A 891 0.82 -12.97 -46.50
CA LEU A 891 1.81 -13.59 -45.60
C LEU A 891 1.93 -15.10 -45.84
N ILE A 892 0.81 -15.78 -46.11
CA ILE A 892 0.78 -17.20 -46.51
C ILE A 892 1.62 -17.45 -47.78
N ARG A 893 1.57 -16.54 -48.75
CA ARG A 893 2.38 -16.63 -49.98
C ARG A 893 3.85 -16.32 -49.74
N ILE A 894 4.15 -15.36 -48.87
CA ILE A 894 5.53 -14.92 -48.55
C ILE A 894 6.36 -16.01 -47.87
N PHE A 895 5.75 -16.99 -47.22
CA PHE A 895 6.45 -18.18 -46.72
C PHE A 895 7.02 -19.10 -47.81
N LYS A 896 6.66 -18.89 -49.09
CA LYS A 896 7.36 -19.52 -50.22
C LYS A 896 8.68 -18.82 -50.60
N SER A 897 9.07 -17.75 -49.90
CA SER A 897 10.37 -17.10 -50.05
C SER A 897 11.50 -18.00 -49.56
N GLU A 898 12.61 -18.06 -50.30
CA GLU A 898 13.81 -18.80 -49.89
C GLU A 898 14.53 -18.14 -48.71
N ASP A 899 14.39 -16.82 -48.51
CA ASP A 899 14.95 -16.11 -47.34
C ASP A 899 14.24 -16.52 -46.02
N PRO A 900 14.95 -17.13 -45.06
CA PRO A 900 14.37 -17.48 -43.77
C PRO A 900 13.86 -16.28 -42.96
N LEU A 901 14.46 -15.09 -43.10
CA LEU A 901 14.08 -13.94 -42.27
C LEU A 901 12.75 -13.33 -42.73
N THR A 902 12.49 -13.34 -44.03
CA THR A 902 11.19 -13.09 -44.63
C THR A 902 10.12 -14.06 -44.10
N ARG A 903 10.43 -15.37 -44.04
CA ARG A 903 9.51 -16.38 -43.48
C ARG A 903 9.27 -16.19 -41.98
N GLN A 904 10.31 -15.89 -41.21
CA GLN A 904 10.23 -15.58 -39.79
C GLN A 904 9.33 -14.36 -39.53
N GLY A 905 9.47 -13.30 -40.34
CA GLY A 905 8.62 -12.11 -40.28
C GLY A 905 7.13 -12.44 -40.50
N ALA A 906 6.83 -13.28 -41.50
CA ALA A 906 5.46 -13.69 -41.78
C ALA A 906 4.83 -14.52 -40.65
N VAL A 907 5.56 -15.49 -40.09
CA VAL A 907 5.12 -16.29 -38.93
C VAL A 907 4.83 -15.40 -37.72
N ARG A 908 5.73 -14.46 -37.41
CA ARG A 908 5.57 -13.49 -36.31
C ARG A 908 4.34 -12.60 -36.50
N ALA A 909 4.12 -12.08 -37.70
CA ALA A 909 2.97 -11.22 -37.99
C ALA A 909 1.64 -11.98 -37.84
N LEU A 910 1.57 -13.23 -38.34
CA LEU A 910 0.40 -14.09 -38.19
C LEU A 910 0.10 -14.41 -36.71
N GLY A 911 1.12 -14.69 -35.89
CA GLY A 911 0.97 -14.91 -34.45
C GLY A 911 0.54 -13.68 -33.63
N GLN A 912 0.47 -12.49 -34.23
CA GLN A 912 0.01 -11.25 -33.60
C GLN A 912 -1.39 -10.81 -34.06
N ILE A 913 -1.92 -11.38 -35.14
CA ILE A 913 -3.26 -11.05 -35.65
C ILE A 913 -4.29 -11.90 -34.90
N ASN A 914 -5.31 -11.26 -34.31
CA ASN A 914 -6.42 -12.02 -33.75
C ASN A 914 -7.21 -12.72 -34.89
N LEU A 915 -7.46 -14.02 -34.72
CA LEU A 915 -8.20 -14.86 -35.67
C LEU A 915 -9.70 -14.96 -35.33
N ASP A 916 -10.15 -14.36 -34.22
CA ASP A 916 -11.56 -14.38 -33.82
C ASP A 916 -12.43 -13.63 -34.85
N GLY A 917 -13.31 -14.38 -35.53
CA GLY A 917 -14.17 -13.89 -36.61
C GLY A 917 -13.68 -14.19 -38.03
N VAL A 918 -12.43 -14.63 -38.20
CA VAL A 918 -11.88 -15.05 -39.50
C VAL A 918 -12.54 -16.35 -39.96
N PRO A 919 -12.97 -16.48 -41.24
CA PRO A 919 -13.57 -17.72 -41.74
C PRO A 919 -12.65 -18.94 -41.59
N ASP A 920 -13.21 -20.07 -41.14
CA ASP A 920 -12.43 -21.27 -40.82
C ASP A 920 -11.51 -21.72 -41.95
N CYS A 921 -11.95 -21.68 -43.21
CA CYS A 921 -11.14 -22.11 -44.35
C CYS A 921 -9.86 -21.29 -44.60
N ILE A 922 -9.77 -20.04 -44.11
CA ILE A 922 -8.52 -19.24 -44.12
C ILE A 922 -7.78 -19.39 -42.78
N SER A 923 -8.48 -19.54 -41.66
CA SER A 923 -7.83 -19.84 -40.38
C SER A 923 -7.20 -21.24 -40.33
N ASP A 924 -7.73 -22.22 -41.05
CA ASP A 924 -7.15 -23.54 -41.29
C ASP A 924 -5.89 -23.42 -42.13
N ARG A 925 -5.90 -22.62 -43.20
CA ARG A 925 -4.70 -22.33 -44.00
C ARG A 925 -3.60 -21.68 -43.18
N ILE A 926 -3.94 -20.81 -42.22
CA ILE A 926 -2.98 -20.21 -41.28
C ILE A 926 -2.46 -21.27 -40.30
N PHE A 927 -3.34 -22.16 -39.81
CA PHE A 927 -2.94 -23.24 -38.93
C PHE A 927 -1.97 -24.21 -39.62
N ASP A 928 -2.35 -24.72 -40.79
CA ASP A 928 -1.55 -25.65 -41.60
C ASP A 928 -0.24 -24.99 -42.03
N PHE A 929 -0.25 -23.68 -42.32
CA PHE A 929 0.96 -22.88 -42.51
C PHE A 929 1.86 -22.89 -41.27
N THR A 930 1.31 -22.65 -40.07
CA THR A 930 2.11 -22.63 -38.83
C THR A 930 2.63 -24.02 -38.45
N ASP A 931 1.87 -25.09 -38.70
CA ASP A 931 2.34 -26.46 -38.49
C ASP A 931 3.49 -26.82 -39.46
N ASN A 932 3.40 -26.41 -40.73
CA ASN A 932 4.52 -26.52 -41.67
C ASN A 932 5.71 -25.63 -41.28
N ALA A 933 5.48 -24.47 -40.65
CA ALA A 933 6.53 -23.59 -40.15
C ALA A 933 7.22 -24.09 -38.86
N LEU A 934 6.71 -25.13 -38.19
CA LEU A 934 7.46 -25.90 -37.19
C LEU A 934 8.52 -26.82 -37.84
N LYS A 935 8.30 -27.18 -39.10
CA LYS A 935 9.12 -28.09 -39.92
C LYS A 935 10.01 -27.34 -40.94
N ASP A 936 10.13 -26.02 -40.79
CA ASP A 936 11.01 -25.18 -41.62
C ASP A 936 12.48 -25.63 -41.49
N LYS A 937 13.32 -25.39 -42.50
CA LYS A 937 14.76 -25.69 -42.44
C LYS A 937 15.53 -24.76 -41.51
N ASP A 938 15.08 -23.53 -41.30
CA ASP A 938 15.75 -22.55 -40.43
C ASP A 938 15.23 -22.53 -38.99
N LYS A 939 16.17 -22.48 -38.05
CA LYS A 939 15.91 -22.52 -36.60
C LYS A 939 15.23 -21.27 -36.05
N PHE A 940 15.41 -20.10 -36.67
CA PHE A 940 14.79 -18.85 -36.22
C PHE A 940 13.34 -18.73 -36.69
N VAL A 941 13.00 -19.31 -37.85
CA VAL A 941 11.61 -19.53 -38.27
C VAL A 941 10.91 -20.44 -37.26
N ARG A 942 11.38 -21.68 -37.09
CA ARG A 942 10.80 -22.66 -36.14
C ARG A 942 10.60 -22.07 -34.73
N LYS A 943 11.55 -21.25 -34.28
CA LYS A 943 11.54 -20.59 -32.96
C LYS A 943 10.48 -19.49 -32.81
N GLU A 944 10.22 -18.67 -33.82
CA GLU A 944 9.08 -17.74 -33.75
C GLU A 944 7.75 -18.48 -33.97
N THR A 945 7.73 -19.61 -34.71
CA THR A 945 6.53 -20.45 -34.87
C THR A 945 6.03 -21.00 -33.53
N ALA A 946 6.91 -21.58 -32.72
CA ALA A 946 6.54 -22.11 -31.40
C ALA A 946 5.98 -21.04 -30.44
N LYS A 947 6.34 -19.76 -30.64
CA LYS A 947 5.76 -18.61 -29.92
C LYS A 947 4.45 -18.13 -30.54
N ALA A 948 4.35 -18.08 -31.86
CA ALA A 948 3.12 -17.72 -32.57
C ALA A 948 1.97 -18.67 -32.23
N LEU A 949 2.26 -19.96 -32.06
CA LEU A 949 1.30 -20.96 -31.56
C LEU A 949 0.90 -20.74 -30.09
N GLN A 950 1.75 -20.12 -29.28
CA GLN A 950 1.44 -19.78 -27.88
C GLN A 950 0.41 -18.63 -27.78
N SER A 951 0.39 -17.72 -28.76
CA SER A 951 -0.50 -16.55 -28.78
C SER A 951 -1.82 -16.73 -29.56
N LEU A 952 -2.12 -17.95 -30.02
CA LEU A 952 -3.41 -18.26 -30.67
C LEU A 952 -4.58 -18.26 -29.67
N SER A 953 -5.77 -17.90 -30.14
CA SER A 953 -6.96 -17.75 -29.28
C SER A 953 -7.52 -19.10 -28.79
N GLU A 954 -8.30 -19.02 -27.71
CA GLU A 954 -8.76 -20.15 -26.90
C GLU A 954 -9.52 -21.22 -27.70
N SER A 955 -10.21 -20.81 -28.77
CA SER A 955 -10.97 -21.66 -29.69
C SER A 955 -10.12 -22.65 -30.51
N ARG A 956 -8.82 -22.39 -30.69
CA ARG A 956 -7.91 -23.24 -31.49
C ARG A 956 -6.78 -23.86 -30.66
N ARG A 957 -6.85 -23.69 -29.33
CA ARG A 957 -5.83 -24.16 -28.37
C ARG A 957 -5.59 -25.67 -28.46
N GLU A 958 -6.62 -26.49 -28.69
CA GLU A 958 -6.46 -27.95 -28.79
C GLU A 958 -5.64 -28.41 -30.00
N ARG A 959 -5.88 -27.85 -31.20
CA ARG A 959 -5.11 -28.22 -32.41
C ARG A 959 -3.67 -27.70 -32.33
N ALA A 960 -3.45 -26.50 -31.80
CA ALA A 960 -2.11 -25.96 -31.52
C ALA A 960 -1.34 -26.83 -30.51
N PHE A 961 -2.05 -27.36 -29.52
CA PHE A 961 -1.52 -28.27 -28.51
C PHE A 961 -1.16 -29.65 -29.09
N GLU A 962 -1.93 -30.20 -30.03
CA GLU A 962 -1.57 -31.41 -30.79
C GLU A 962 -0.32 -31.20 -31.65
N SER A 963 -0.19 -30.07 -32.36
CA SER A 963 1.04 -29.73 -33.10
C SER A 963 2.24 -29.56 -32.16
N LEU A 964 2.07 -28.99 -30.96
CA LEU A 964 3.13 -28.89 -29.96
C LEU A 964 3.51 -30.25 -29.35
N ILE A 965 2.56 -31.19 -29.21
CA ILE A 965 2.86 -32.58 -28.86
C ILE A 965 3.69 -33.24 -29.97
N SER A 966 3.30 -33.09 -31.25
CA SER A 966 4.09 -33.62 -32.37
C SER A 966 5.49 -33.00 -32.46
N ALA A 967 5.64 -31.73 -32.08
CA ALA A 967 6.93 -31.04 -32.03
C ALA A 967 7.89 -31.56 -30.94
N LEU A 968 7.41 -32.35 -29.95
CA LEU A 968 8.28 -33.04 -29.00
C LEU A 968 9.08 -34.21 -29.61
N ASP A 969 8.69 -34.73 -30.76
CA ASP A 969 9.41 -35.81 -31.47
C ASP A 969 10.26 -35.28 -32.65
N HIS A 970 10.38 -33.96 -32.79
CA HIS A 970 11.11 -33.31 -33.89
C HIS A 970 12.63 -33.53 -33.82
N GLU A 971 13.31 -33.66 -34.97
CA GLU A 971 14.75 -33.95 -35.04
C GLU A 971 15.63 -32.87 -34.36
N ASP A 972 15.26 -31.59 -34.52
CA ASP A 972 15.96 -30.45 -33.91
C ASP A 972 15.66 -30.28 -32.41
N ASP A 973 16.72 -30.19 -31.62
CA ASP A 973 16.69 -30.11 -30.16
C ASP A 973 16.04 -28.82 -29.63
N GLU A 974 16.24 -27.67 -30.27
CA GLU A 974 15.66 -26.38 -29.86
C GLU A 974 14.14 -26.37 -30.11
N VAL A 975 13.65 -27.07 -31.14
CA VAL A 975 12.21 -27.28 -31.38
C VAL A 975 11.58 -28.10 -30.26
N ARG A 976 12.15 -29.27 -29.93
CA ARG A 976 11.66 -30.10 -28.81
C ARG A 976 11.71 -29.33 -27.49
N ARG A 977 12.74 -28.51 -27.29
CA ARG A 977 12.92 -27.69 -26.08
C ARG A 977 11.84 -26.61 -25.96
N LEU A 978 11.52 -25.93 -27.07
CA LEU A 978 10.44 -24.94 -27.14
C LEU A 978 9.07 -25.60 -26.98
N ALA A 979 8.85 -26.78 -27.58
CA ALA A 979 7.62 -27.53 -27.40
C ALA A 979 7.39 -27.92 -25.93
N ALA A 980 8.42 -28.42 -25.24
CA ALA A 980 8.35 -28.73 -23.80
C ALA A 980 8.14 -27.48 -22.93
N GLU A 981 8.79 -26.36 -23.27
CA GLU A 981 8.62 -25.07 -22.60
C GLU A 981 7.18 -24.53 -22.75
N SER A 982 6.63 -24.55 -23.97
CA SER A 982 5.26 -24.10 -24.27
C SER A 982 4.20 -25.02 -23.65
N LEU A 983 4.35 -26.34 -23.71
CA LEU A 983 3.42 -27.30 -23.08
C LEU A 983 3.36 -27.13 -21.55
N GLY A 984 4.47 -26.74 -20.92
CA GLY A 984 4.53 -26.35 -19.51
C GLY A 984 3.82 -25.04 -19.15
N LEU A 985 3.25 -24.33 -20.11
CA LEU A 985 2.43 -23.12 -19.91
C LEU A 985 0.92 -23.37 -20.15
N PHE A 986 0.55 -24.50 -20.75
CA PHE A 986 -0.85 -24.87 -20.99
C PHE A 986 -1.52 -25.62 -19.83
N ASP A 987 -0.74 -26.01 -18.81
CA ASP A 987 -1.19 -26.63 -17.56
C ASP A 987 -2.19 -27.80 -17.73
N CYS A 988 -1.97 -28.63 -18.76
CA CYS A 988 -2.94 -29.62 -19.24
C CYS A 988 -2.45 -31.06 -19.07
N GLU A 989 -3.29 -31.91 -18.48
CA GLU A 989 -2.99 -33.33 -18.23
C GLU A 989 -2.69 -34.12 -19.53
N LYS A 990 -3.31 -33.75 -20.66
CA LYS A 990 -3.04 -34.36 -21.98
C LYS A 990 -1.55 -34.29 -22.39
N ALA A 991 -0.77 -33.35 -21.83
CA ALA A 991 0.66 -33.19 -22.14
C ALA A 991 1.57 -34.09 -21.30
N ILE A 992 1.06 -34.74 -20.25
CA ILE A 992 1.87 -35.51 -19.31
C ILE A 992 2.59 -36.68 -20.01
N PRO A 993 1.94 -37.55 -20.82
CA PRO A 993 2.65 -38.67 -21.47
C PRO A 993 3.70 -38.21 -22.50
N PRO A 994 3.44 -37.24 -23.39
CA PRO A 994 4.46 -36.68 -24.28
C PRO A 994 5.63 -36.02 -23.53
N LEU A 995 5.38 -35.27 -22.45
CA LEU A 995 6.45 -34.68 -21.64
C LEU A 995 7.29 -35.75 -20.91
N ILE A 996 6.67 -36.87 -20.47
CA ILE A 996 7.39 -38.03 -19.93
C ILE A 996 8.24 -38.72 -21.02
N SER A 997 7.83 -38.69 -22.29
CA SER A 997 8.68 -39.09 -23.42
C SER A 997 9.86 -38.13 -23.60
N ALA A 998 9.61 -36.81 -23.53
CA ALA A 998 10.63 -35.77 -23.67
C ALA A 998 11.71 -35.80 -22.56
N LEU A 999 11.39 -36.31 -21.37
CA LEU A 999 12.39 -36.63 -20.33
C LEU A 999 13.45 -37.65 -20.81
N LYS A 1000 13.23 -38.40 -21.89
CA LYS A 1000 14.19 -39.37 -22.46
C LYS A 1000 15.00 -38.80 -23.64
N SER A 1001 14.86 -37.50 -23.93
CA SER A 1001 15.55 -36.87 -25.06
C SER A 1001 17.07 -36.82 -24.88
N ARG A 1002 17.85 -36.86 -25.98
CA ARG A 1002 19.31 -36.83 -25.93
C ARG A 1002 19.87 -35.50 -25.40
N ASP A 1003 19.27 -34.38 -25.79
CA ASP A 1003 19.62 -33.06 -25.26
C ASP A 1003 19.14 -32.89 -23.81
N ALA A 1004 20.04 -32.42 -22.95
CA ALA A 1004 19.76 -32.11 -21.55
C ALA A 1004 18.82 -30.92 -21.39
N THR A 1005 18.82 -29.97 -22.34
CA THR A 1005 17.95 -28.79 -22.26
C THR A 1005 16.48 -29.17 -22.44
N VAL A 1006 16.14 -30.02 -23.41
CA VAL A 1006 14.81 -30.63 -23.58
C VAL A 1006 14.36 -31.31 -22.27
N ARG A 1007 15.19 -32.19 -21.70
CA ARG A 1007 14.86 -32.91 -20.45
C ARG A 1007 14.60 -31.95 -19.29
N ARG A 1008 15.40 -30.88 -19.13
CA ARG A 1008 15.20 -29.86 -18.09
C ARG A 1008 13.88 -29.11 -18.25
N PHE A 1009 13.52 -28.70 -19.48
CA PHE A 1009 12.26 -28.00 -19.71
C PHE A 1009 11.05 -28.92 -19.54
N ALA A 1010 11.14 -30.20 -19.96
CA ALA A 1010 10.11 -31.20 -19.67
C ALA A 1010 9.93 -31.44 -18.16
N ALA A 1011 11.02 -31.51 -17.38
CA ALA A 1011 10.96 -31.61 -15.93
C ALA A 1011 10.31 -30.37 -15.27
N ASN A 1012 10.67 -29.17 -15.73
CA ASN A 1012 10.05 -27.92 -15.27
C ASN A 1012 8.53 -27.90 -15.56
N ALA A 1013 8.13 -28.32 -16.75
CA ALA A 1013 6.73 -28.39 -17.19
C ALA A 1013 5.90 -29.37 -16.35
N LEU A 1014 6.36 -30.62 -16.19
CA LEU A 1014 5.70 -31.62 -15.35
C LEU A 1014 5.61 -31.19 -13.88
N GLY A 1015 6.61 -30.45 -13.39
CA GLY A 1015 6.61 -29.83 -12.07
C GLY A 1015 5.65 -28.63 -11.92
N ARG A 1016 5.30 -27.92 -13.01
CA ARG A 1016 4.26 -26.88 -12.99
C ARG A 1016 2.86 -27.50 -12.93
N ILE A 1017 2.63 -28.52 -13.77
CA ILE A 1017 1.41 -29.35 -13.83
C ILE A 1017 1.17 -30.13 -12.52
N ARG A 1018 2.20 -30.24 -11.66
CA ARG A 1018 2.18 -31.01 -10.40
C ARG A 1018 1.77 -32.48 -10.61
N SER A 1019 2.09 -33.04 -11.80
CA SER A 1019 1.66 -34.38 -12.20
C SER A 1019 2.16 -35.46 -11.23
N LYS A 1020 1.22 -36.28 -10.74
CA LYS A 1020 1.53 -37.45 -9.89
C LYS A 1020 2.02 -38.65 -10.72
N GLU A 1021 1.76 -38.67 -12.02
CA GLU A 1021 2.17 -39.73 -12.94
C GLU A 1021 3.65 -39.55 -13.32
N ALA A 1022 4.08 -38.30 -13.51
CA ALA A 1022 5.48 -37.93 -13.73
C ALA A 1022 6.39 -38.18 -12.51
N LEU A 1023 5.83 -38.55 -11.35
CA LEU A 1023 6.56 -38.76 -10.10
C LEU A 1023 7.72 -39.75 -10.24
N GLN A 1024 7.50 -40.92 -10.85
CA GLN A 1024 8.58 -41.91 -11.04
C GLN A 1024 9.58 -41.47 -12.11
N PRO A 1025 9.18 -41.03 -13.33
CA PRO A 1025 10.10 -40.46 -14.31
C PRO A 1025 10.98 -39.31 -13.78
N LEU A 1026 10.46 -38.46 -12.89
CA LEU A 1026 11.23 -37.37 -12.26
C LEU A 1026 12.20 -37.89 -11.19
N ILE A 1027 11.86 -38.97 -10.48
CA ILE A 1027 12.80 -39.68 -9.58
C ILE A 1027 13.91 -40.34 -10.40
N ASP A 1028 13.57 -41.00 -11.51
CA ASP A 1028 14.53 -41.68 -12.38
C ASP A 1028 15.53 -40.65 -12.97
N ILE A 1029 15.05 -39.47 -13.37
CA ILE A 1029 15.90 -38.36 -13.86
C ILE A 1029 16.75 -37.74 -12.73
N LEU A 1030 16.22 -37.60 -11.52
CA LEU A 1030 16.99 -37.10 -10.36
C LEU A 1030 18.21 -37.99 -10.03
N VAL A 1031 18.07 -39.31 -10.21
CA VAL A 1031 19.08 -40.30 -9.86
C VAL A 1031 20.03 -40.62 -11.04
N PHE A 1032 19.52 -40.73 -12.27
CA PHE A 1032 20.26 -41.29 -13.41
C PHE A 1032 20.63 -40.30 -14.52
N ASP A 1033 20.19 -39.04 -14.48
CA ASP A 1033 20.61 -38.06 -15.50
C ASP A 1033 22.07 -37.64 -15.31
N ASN A 1034 22.82 -37.50 -16.40
CA ASN A 1034 24.21 -37.06 -16.38
C ASN A 1034 24.38 -35.55 -16.09
N SER A 1035 23.33 -34.73 -16.26
CA SER A 1035 23.41 -33.26 -16.19
C SER A 1035 22.84 -32.70 -14.89
N GLY A 1036 23.66 -31.99 -14.12
CA GLY A 1036 23.27 -31.31 -12.88
C GLY A 1036 22.04 -30.41 -13.01
N PHE A 1037 22.00 -29.58 -14.06
CA PHE A 1037 20.87 -28.69 -14.32
C PHE A 1037 19.55 -29.42 -14.57
N VAL A 1038 19.58 -30.70 -14.97
CA VAL A 1038 18.37 -31.52 -15.12
C VAL A 1038 17.99 -32.15 -13.78
N ARG A 1039 18.97 -32.73 -13.05
CA ARG A 1039 18.78 -33.29 -11.70
C ARG A 1039 18.21 -32.25 -10.73
N GLU A 1040 18.77 -31.03 -10.74
CA GLU A 1040 18.33 -29.91 -9.91
C GLU A 1040 16.88 -29.49 -10.21
N GLU A 1041 16.49 -29.40 -11.49
CA GLU A 1041 15.12 -29.02 -11.86
C GLU A 1041 14.11 -30.17 -11.65
N ALA A 1042 14.54 -31.43 -11.80
CA ALA A 1042 13.73 -32.59 -11.41
C ALA A 1042 13.47 -32.61 -9.90
N ALA A 1043 14.48 -32.32 -9.06
CA ALA A 1043 14.28 -32.14 -7.62
C ALA A 1043 13.29 -31.00 -7.33
N LYS A 1044 13.46 -29.83 -7.95
CA LYS A 1044 12.52 -28.70 -7.83
C LYS A 1044 11.11 -29.07 -8.30
N ALA A 1045 10.96 -29.90 -9.33
CA ALA A 1045 9.67 -30.41 -9.80
C ALA A 1045 9.00 -31.33 -8.77
N LEU A 1046 9.74 -32.29 -8.20
CA LEU A 1046 9.27 -33.14 -7.09
C LEU A 1046 8.83 -32.30 -5.87
N GLY A 1047 9.58 -31.23 -5.56
CA GLY A 1047 9.25 -30.25 -4.53
C GLY A 1047 8.01 -29.39 -4.82
N LYS A 1048 7.61 -29.20 -6.09
CA LYS A 1048 6.33 -28.57 -6.48
C LYS A 1048 5.16 -29.56 -6.39
N ILE A 1049 5.39 -30.83 -6.73
CA ILE A 1049 4.40 -31.93 -6.62
C ILE A 1049 4.09 -32.26 -5.15
N LYS A 1050 5.01 -31.97 -4.21
CA LYS A 1050 4.89 -32.21 -2.75
C LYS A 1050 4.63 -33.68 -2.37
N SER A 1051 5.06 -34.64 -3.18
CA SER A 1051 4.82 -36.07 -2.94
C SER A 1051 5.78 -36.63 -1.88
N ARG A 1052 5.23 -37.24 -0.80
CA ARG A 1052 6.04 -37.95 0.21
C ARG A 1052 6.86 -39.12 -0.35
N ARG A 1053 6.43 -39.74 -1.46
CA ARG A 1053 7.18 -40.80 -2.14
C ARG A 1053 8.50 -40.33 -2.75
N ALA A 1054 8.70 -39.02 -2.92
CA ALA A 1054 9.96 -38.47 -3.41
C ALA A 1054 11.02 -38.26 -2.31
N ILE A 1055 10.67 -38.43 -1.02
CA ILE A 1055 11.56 -38.00 0.07
C ILE A 1055 12.86 -38.81 0.11
N GLU A 1056 12.82 -40.15 0.09
CA GLU A 1056 14.06 -40.94 0.15
C GLU A 1056 14.96 -40.69 -1.09
N PRO A 1057 14.46 -40.69 -2.36
CA PRO A 1057 15.29 -40.28 -3.50
C PRO A 1057 15.84 -38.86 -3.44
N LEU A 1058 15.13 -37.92 -2.79
CA LEU A 1058 15.64 -36.55 -2.54
C LEU A 1058 16.67 -36.52 -1.41
N ILE A 1059 16.62 -37.44 -0.45
CA ILE A 1059 17.68 -37.64 0.56
C ILE A 1059 18.92 -38.24 -0.12
N ASP A 1060 18.76 -39.30 -0.91
CA ASP A 1060 19.87 -39.93 -1.66
C ASP A 1060 20.58 -38.91 -2.57
N ALA A 1061 19.80 -38.14 -3.33
CA ALA A 1061 20.32 -37.07 -4.21
C ALA A 1061 20.90 -35.87 -3.45
N LEU A 1062 20.55 -35.66 -2.17
CA LEU A 1062 21.18 -34.68 -1.28
C LEU A 1062 22.49 -35.21 -0.70
N MET A 1063 22.62 -36.52 -0.48
CA MET A 1063 23.80 -37.13 0.15
C MET A 1063 24.89 -37.54 -0.86
N ASP A 1064 24.57 -37.73 -2.14
CA ASP A 1064 25.58 -37.94 -3.19
C ASP A 1064 26.34 -36.64 -3.51
N LYS A 1065 27.62 -36.62 -3.13
CA LYS A 1065 28.56 -35.50 -3.39
C LYS A 1065 28.82 -35.26 -4.88
N ASN A 1066 28.61 -36.24 -5.74
CA ASN A 1066 28.74 -36.11 -7.19
C ASN A 1066 27.47 -35.57 -7.85
N ASN A 1067 26.32 -35.60 -7.16
CA ASN A 1067 25.08 -35.07 -7.69
C ASN A 1067 25.09 -33.54 -7.59
N GLU A 1068 25.24 -32.86 -8.72
CA GLU A 1068 25.17 -31.41 -8.81
C GLU A 1068 23.76 -30.83 -8.49
N GLY A 1069 22.74 -31.67 -8.28
CA GLY A 1069 21.37 -31.30 -7.95
C GLY A 1069 21.06 -31.10 -6.46
N ARG A 1070 22.05 -31.24 -5.55
CA ARG A 1070 21.86 -31.20 -4.08
C ARG A 1070 21.08 -29.98 -3.58
N SER A 1071 21.34 -28.79 -4.11
CA SER A 1071 20.63 -27.56 -3.73
C SER A 1071 19.14 -27.62 -4.05
N GLY A 1072 18.77 -28.15 -5.22
CA GLY A 1072 17.38 -28.44 -5.60
C GLY A 1072 16.73 -29.50 -4.71
N ALA A 1073 17.49 -30.53 -4.31
CA ALA A 1073 17.02 -31.59 -3.42
C ALA A 1073 16.74 -31.06 -2.00
N ALA A 1074 17.67 -30.31 -1.43
CA ALA A 1074 17.48 -29.62 -0.15
C ALA A 1074 16.26 -28.68 -0.19
N GLU A 1075 16.08 -27.89 -1.26
CA GLU A 1075 14.93 -27.01 -1.36
C GLU A 1075 13.61 -27.80 -1.44
N ALA A 1076 13.57 -28.89 -2.20
CA ALA A 1076 12.40 -29.74 -2.36
C ALA A 1076 11.98 -30.39 -1.04
N LEU A 1077 12.91 -30.93 -0.26
CA LEU A 1077 12.67 -31.48 1.07
C LEU A 1077 12.08 -30.42 2.03
N GLY A 1078 12.59 -29.19 1.97
CA GLY A 1078 12.04 -28.04 2.68
C GLY A 1078 10.64 -27.60 2.22
N ARG A 1079 10.30 -27.76 0.94
CA ARG A 1079 8.96 -27.51 0.38
C ARG A 1079 7.94 -28.60 0.74
N ILE A 1080 8.40 -29.84 0.89
CA ILE A 1080 7.62 -31.01 1.33
C ILE A 1080 7.38 -31.00 2.84
N LYS A 1081 8.20 -30.25 3.62
CA LYS A 1081 8.31 -30.34 5.08
C LYS A 1081 8.68 -31.76 5.55
N ALA A 1082 9.75 -32.33 4.97
CA ALA A 1082 10.19 -33.71 5.24
C ALA A 1082 10.95 -33.84 6.57
N GLU A 1083 10.27 -34.25 7.65
CA GLU A 1083 10.85 -34.41 9.00
C GLU A 1083 11.94 -35.48 9.09
N ASN A 1084 11.81 -36.59 8.35
CA ASN A 1084 12.82 -37.64 8.23
C ASN A 1084 14.11 -37.15 7.52
N ALA A 1085 14.03 -36.09 6.72
CA ALA A 1085 15.19 -35.52 6.04
C ALA A 1085 16.03 -34.58 6.93
N VAL A 1086 15.58 -34.26 8.15
CA VAL A 1086 16.21 -33.23 9.00
C VAL A 1086 17.69 -33.51 9.29
N ASN A 1087 18.07 -34.76 9.59
CA ASN A 1087 19.48 -35.10 9.84
C ASN A 1087 20.36 -34.92 8.58
N HIS A 1088 19.81 -35.22 7.40
CA HIS A 1088 20.49 -35.09 6.12
C HIS A 1088 20.63 -33.61 5.71
N LEU A 1089 19.59 -32.80 5.94
CA LEU A 1089 19.63 -31.34 5.80
C LEU A 1089 20.62 -30.69 6.78
N ILE A 1090 20.74 -31.20 8.01
CA ILE A 1090 21.76 -30.77 8.98
C ILE A 1090 23.17 -31.07 8.47
N SER A 1091 23.41 -32.26 7.88
CA SER A 1091 24.69 -32.59 7.24
C SER A 1091 25.00 -31.62 6.08
N ALA A 1092 24.00 -31.31 5.25
CA ALA A 1092 24.10 -30.40 4.12
C ALA A 1092 24.38 -28.92 4.49
N LEU A 1093 24.28 -28.53 5.77
CA LEU A 1093 24.81 -27.24 6.26
C LEU A 1093 26.36 -27.19 6.23
N THR A 1094 27.03 -28.30 5.94
CA THR A 1094 28.50 -28.37 5.80
C THR A 1094 28.97 -28.72 4.38
N ASP A 1095 28.07 -28.63 3.39
CA ASP A 1095 28.39 -28.93 2.00
C ASP A 1095 29.46 -27.97 1.41
N THR A 1096 30.26 -28.44 0.45
CA THR A 1096 31.22 -27.59 -0.25
C THR A 1096 30.52 -26.53 -1.11
N ASP A 1097 29.36 -26.84 -1.68
CA ASP A 1097 28.52 -25.92 -2.45
C ASP A 1097 27.71 -24.98 -1.54
N ASP A 1098 27.85 -23.67 -1.76
CA ASP A 1098 27.20 -22.65 -0.93
C ASP A 1098 25.71 -22.46 -1.27
N PHE A 1099 25.28 -22.78 -2.49
CA PHE A 1099 23.87 -22.88 -2.83
C PHE A 1099 23.17 -24.01 -2.07
N THR A 1100 23.85 -25.15 -1.88
CA THR A 1100 23.36 -26.30 -1.10
C THR A 1100 23.29 -25.96 0.39
N ARG A 1101 24.32 -25.33 0.98
CA ARG A 1101 24.26 -24.87 2.38
C ARG A 1101 23.13 -23.86 2.61
N LEU A 1102 22.93 -22.92 1.69
CA LEU A 1102 21.84 -21.94 1.71
C LEU A 1102 20.48 -22.63 1.62
N ALA A 1103 20.29 -23.56 0.68
CA ALA A 1103 19.06 -24.32 0.51
C ALA A 1103 18.73 -25.18 1.74
N ALA A 1104 19.74 -25.80 2.36
CA ALA A 1104 19.61 -26.57 3.59
C ALA A 1104 19.16 -25.69 4.78
N ALA A 1105 19.81 -24.55 5.01
CA ALA A 1105 19.40 -23.59 6.05
C ALA A 1105 17.95 -23.12 5.86
N LYS A 1106 17.59 -22.78 4.62
CA LYS A 1106 16.24 -22.36 4.23
C LYS A 1106 15.20 -23.48 4.38
N ALA A 1107 15.57 -24.73 4.14
CA ALA A 1107 14.72 -25.90 4.33
C ALA A 1107 14.47 -26.21 5.81
N LEU A 1108 15.51 -26.15 6.63
CA LEU A 1108 15.41 -26.30 8.09
C LEU A 1108 14.54 -25.18 8.70
N GLY A 1109 14.69 -23.94 8.24
CA GLY A 1109 13.82 -22.81 8.60
C GLY A 1109 12.35 -22.94 8.14
N ARG A 1110 12.02 -23.86 7.21
CA ARG A 1110 10.65 -24.20 6.77
C ARG A 1110 10.05 -25.38 7.55
N ILE A 1111 10.88 -26.35 7.95
CA ILE A 1111 10.49 -27.53 8.75
C ILE A 1111 10.38 -27.18 10.25
N LYS A 1112 11.20 -26.23 10.72
CA LYS A 1112 11.37 -25.79 12.12
C LYS A 1112 11.78 -26.87 13.15
N PRO A 1113 12.76 -27.76 12.89
CA PRO A 1113 13.14 -28.79 13.85
C PRO A 1113 14.11 -28.27 14.91
N LYS A 1114 13.81 -28.47 16.20
CA LYS A 1114 14.70 -28.10 17.34
C LYS A 1114 16.14 -28.60 17.18
N LYS A 1115 16.33 -29.82 16.67
CA LYS A 1115 17.66 -30.43 16.44
C LYS A 1115 18.56 -29.67 15.47
N ALA A 1116 18.04 -28.71 14.70
CA ALA A 1116 18.83 -27.89 13.78
C ALA A 1116 19.40 -26.61 14.40
N ILE A 1117 19.05 -26.26 15.65
CA ILE A 1117 19.49 -25.01 16.28
C ILE A 1117 21.02 -24.91 16.35
N GLU A 1118 21.70 -25.88 16.98
CA GLU A 1118 23.18 -25.90 17.05
C GLU A 1118 23.86 -25.93 15.66
N PRO A 1119 23.45 -26.77 14.69
CA PRO A 1119 23.96 -26.70 13.31
C PRO A 1119 23.77 -25.33 12.62
N LEU A 1120 22.63 -24.69 12.79
CA LEU A 1120 22.35 -23.37 12.21
C LEU A 1120 23.14 -22.25 12.91
N ILE A 1121 23.41 -22.38 14.21
CA ILE A 1121 24.32 -21.50 14.96
C ILE A 1121 25.74 -21.57 14.38
N ASN A 1122 26.24 -22.77 14.09
CA ASN A 1122 27.54 -22.94 13.42
C ASN A 1122 27.55 -22.30 12.02
N SER A 1123 26.41 -22.36 11.30
CA SER A 1123 26.24 -21.73 9.98
C SER A 1123 26.27 -20.19 10.00
N LEU A 1124 26.23 -19.53 11.17
CA LEU A 1124 26.45 -18.08 11.30
C LEU A 1124 27.92 -17.67 11.07
N TYR A 1125 28.83 -18.63 11.12
CA TYR A 1125 30.26 -18.44 10.91
C TYR A 1125 30.71 -18.78 9.47
N ASP A 1126 29.77 -19.09 8.57
CA ASP A 1126 30.04 -19.37 7.15
C ASP A 1126 30.82 -18.24 6.45
N TRP A 1127 31.55 -18.53 5.38
CA TRP A 1127 32.21 -17.48 4.58
C TRP A 1127 31.25 -16.75 3.65
N ASN A 1128 30.15 -17.38 3.22
CA ASN A 1128 29.13 -16.76 2.39
C ASN A 1128 28.07 -16.02 3.23
N ARG A 1129 27.98 -14.69 3.02
CA ARG A 1129 27.02 -13.79 3.69
C ARG A 1129 25.54 -14.19 3.53
N PHE A 1130 25.17 -14.84 2.43
CA PHE A 1130 23.79 -15.27 2.17
C PHE A 1130 23.43 -16.53 2.97
N VAL A 1131 24.39 -17.45 3.17
CA VAL A 1131 24.22 -18.60 4.08
C VAL A 1131 24.01 -18.10 5.51
N LYS A 1132 24.82 -17.13 5.98
CA LYS A 1132 24.61 -16.49 7.29
C LYS A 1132 23.21 -15.89 7.44
N ALA A 1133 22.72 -15.19 6.41
CA ALA A 1133 21.43 -14.52 6.44
C ALA A 1133 20.25 -15.50 6.49
N GLU A 1134 20.28 -16.58 5.71
CA GLU A 1134 19.25 -17.64 5.77
C GLU A 1134 19.36 -18.47 7.06
N ALA A 1135 20.56 -18.73 7.59
CA ALA A 1135 20.75 -19.39 8.88
C ALA A 1135 20.20 -18.54 10.05
N ALA A 1136 20.49 -17.24 10.08
CA ALA A 1136 19.91 -16.30 11.04
C ALA A 1136 18.38 -16.19 10.88
N GLY A 1137 17.91 -16.12 9.64
CA GLY A 1137 16.49 -16.13 9.30
C GLY A 1137 15.78 -17.47 9.54
N ALA A 1138 16.52 -18.56 9.74
CA ALA A 1138 16.00 -19.84 10.20
C ALA A 1138 15.94 -19.88 11.74
N LEU A 1139 17.02 -19.51 12.45
CA LEU A 1139 17.03 -19.47 13.92
C LEU A 1139 15.89 -18.62 14.49
N LYS A 1140 15.65 -17.42 13.93
CA LYS A 1140 14.50 -16.54 14.25
C LYS A 1140 13.10 -17.18 14.07
N LYS A 1141 13.00 -18.37 13.48
CA LYS A 1141 11.75 -19.13 13.25
C LYS A 1141 11.66 -20.45 14.02
N ILE A 1142 12.72 -20.86 14.72
CA ILE A 1142 12.86 -22.17 15.39
C ILE A 1142 13.06 -21.99 16.90
N CYS A 1143 13.81 -20.97 17.30
CA CYS A 1143 14.07 -20.68 18.69
C CYS A 1143 12.78 -20.26 19.43
N THR A 1144 12.58 -20.82 20.62
CA THR A 1144 11.55 -20.44 21.61
C THR A 1144 12.20 -20.34 22.99
N GLU A 1145 11.41 -20.08 24.03
CA GLU A 1145 11.89 -19.96 25.42
C GLU A 1145 12.76 -21.13 25.89
N GLU A 1146 12.42 -22.36 25.46
CA GLU A 1146 13.18 -23.57 25.78
C GLU A 1146 14.67 -23.48 25.37
N ASP A 1147 15.00 -22.66 24.37
CA ASP A 1147 16.36 -22.48 23.85
C ASP A 1147 17.09 -21.28 24.48
N ARG A 1148 16.48 -20.58 25.46
CA ARG A 1148 17.04 -19.36 26.10
C ARG A 1148 18.48 -19.57 26.58
N GLN A 1149 18.79 -20.73 27.18
CA GLN A 1149 20.15 -21.05 27.66
C GLN A 1149 21.18 -21.17 26.53
N CYS A 1150 20.81 -21.76 25.39
CA CYS A 1150 21.67 -21.87 24.22
C CYS A 1150 21.97 -20.49 23.61
N LEU A 1151 20.94 -19.65 23.49
CA LEU A 1151 21.09 -18.28 23.02
C LEU A 1151 21.87 -17.39 23.99
N GLN A 1152 21.72 -17.59 25.30
CA GLN A 1152 22.49 -16.88 26.32
C GLN A 1152 24.00 -17.14 26.18
N ALA A 1153 24.42 -18.38 25.90
CA ALA A 1153 25.83 -18.70 25.66
C ALA A 1153 26.41 -17.98 24.42
N LEU A 1154 25.56 -17.65 23.43
CA LEU A 1154 25.99 -16.91 22.23
C LEU A 1154 26.15 -15.40 22.44
N LEU A 1155 25.58 -14.84 23.50
CA LEU A 1155 25.78 -13.43 23.86
C LEU A 1155 27.27 -13.12 24.11
N ASP A 1156 28.03 -14.09 24.61
CA ASP A 1156 29.46 -13.99 24.89
C ASP A 1156 30.37 -14.45 23.74
N SER A 1157 29.81 -14.62 22.54
CA SER A 1157 30.61 -14.79 21.31
C SER A 1157 31.39 -13.52 20.96
N GLU A 1158 32.67 -13.69 20.61
CA GLU A 1158 33.51 -12.63 20.01
C GLU A 1158 32.97 -12.16 18.64
N ASN A 1159 32.17 -12.99 17.97
CA ASN A 1159 31.51 -12.63 16.72
C ASN A 1159 30.27 -11.76 17.00
N GLU A 1160 30.49 -10.44 16.91
CA GLU A 1160 29.48 -9.39 17.11
C GLU A 1160 28.18 -9.59 16.30
N PHE A 1161 28.22 -10.24 15.13
CA PHE A 1161 27.00 -10.59 14.39
C PHE A 1161 26.19 -11.68 15.11
N THR A 1162 26.86 -12.73 15.60
CA THR A 1162 26.23 -13.82 16.36
C THR A 1162 25.70 -13.34 17.71
N ALA A 1163 26.48 -12.54 18.44
CA ALA A 1163 26.06 -11.97 19.72
C ALA A 1163 24.84 -11.02 19.57
N ASN A 1164 24.85 -10.15 18.54
CA ASN A 1164 23.69 -9.31 18.22
C ASN A 1164 22.45 -10.14 17.84
N LEU A 1165 22.61 -11.22 17.07
CA LEU A 1165 21.51 -12.08 16.67
C LEU A 1165 20.90 -12.81 17.87
N ALA A 1166 21.73 -13.36 18.76
CA ALA A 1166 21.27 -14.00 19.99
C ALA A 1166 20.54 -13.02 20.90
N PHE A 1167 21.06 -11.80 21.06
CA PHE A 1167 20.37 -10.72 21.77
C PHE A 1167 19.01 -10.41 21.15
N GLU A 1168 18.94 -10.24 19.82
CA GLU A 1168 17.69 -9.95 19.12
C GLU A 1168 16.66 -11.09 19.26
N ILE A 1169 17.07 -12.36 19.21
CA ILE A 1169 16.16 -13.50 19.41
C ILE A 1169 15.67 -13.57 20.86
N LEU A 1170 16.56 -13.45 21.85
CA LEU A 1170 16.21 -13.45 23.26
C LEU A 1170 15.23 -12.33 23.62
N GLU A 1171 15.47 -11.11 23.14
CA GLU A 1171 14.61 -9.97 23.40
C GLU A 1171 13.22 -10.15 22.77
N ASN A 1172 13.13 -10.73 21.57
CA ASN A 1172 11.84 -11.06 20.96
C ASN A 1172 11.09 -12.15 21.75
N ILE A 1173 11.78 -13.15 22.31
CA ILE A 1173 11.18 -14.19 23.15
C ILE A 1173 10.63 -13.58 24.45
N GLU A 1174 11.44 -12.78 25.16
CA GLU A 1174 11.03 -12.09 26.39
C GLU A 1174 9.83 -11.14 26.14
N MET A 1175 9.85 -10.42 25.02
CA MET A 1175 8.70 -9.61 24.58
C MET A 1175 7.45 -10.45 24.28
N GLU A 1176 7.58 -11.64 23.68
CA GLU A 1176 6.45 -12.56 23.53
C GLU A 1176 5.89 -13.04 24.88
N GLU A 1177 6.73 -13.31 25.90
CA GLU A 1177 6.28 -13.70 27.24
C GLU A 1177 5.50 -12.58 27.94
N ILE A 1178 6.01 -11.34 27.88
CA ILE A 1178 5.34 -10.14 28.41
C ILE A 1178 4.01 -9.86 27.69
N LEU A 1179 3.86 -10.33 26.45
CA LEU A 1179 2.61 -10.25 25.67
C LEU A 1179 1.64 -11.42 25.92
N LYS A 1180 2.11 -12.55 26.47
CA LYS A 1180 1.32 -13.74 26.83
C LYS A 1180 0.77 -13.71 28.26
N THR A 1181 1.41 -12.97 29.17
CA THR A 1181 1.06 -12.91 30.59
C THR A 1181 -0.24 -12.14 30.88
N GLU A 1182 -1.15 -12.74 31.67
CA GLU A 1182 -2.42 -12.11 32.11
C GLU A 1182 -2.25 -11.13 33.31
N LEU A 1183 -1.13 -10.39 33.33
CA LEU A 1183 -0.58 -9.63 34.47
C LEU A 1183 -1.48 -8.54 35.11
N PHE A 1184 -2.64 -8.24 34.52
CA PHE A 1184 -3.51 -7.13 34.92
C PHE A 1184 -4.86 -7.56 35.53
N LEU A 1185 -5.08 -8.86 35.78
CA LEU A 1185 -6.25 -9.32 36.54
C LEU A 1185 -6.22 -8.87 38.01
N GLU A 1186 -5.05 -8.56 38.56
CA GLU A 1186 -4.87 -7.99 39.91
C GLU A 1186 -5.19 -6.48 40.00
N TRP A 1187 -5.58 -5.85 38.90
CA TRP A 1187 -6.00 -4.45 38.81
C TRP A 1187 -7.53 -4.31 38.54
N GLU A 1188 -8.30 -5.40 38.68
CA GLU A 1188 -9.73 -5.47 38.33
C GLU A 1188 -10.73 -5.46 39.49
#